data_AF-A0A8J6MPX1-F1
#
_entry.id   AF-A0A8J6MPX1-F1
#
_cell.length_a   1.000
_cell.length_b   1.000
_cell.length_c   1.000
_cell.angle_alpha   90.00
_cell.angle_beta   90.00
_cell.angle_gamma   90.00
#
_symmetry.space_group_name_H-M   'P 1'
#
loop_
_entity.id
_entity.type
_entity.pdbx_description
1 polymer ?
#
loop_
_entity_poly.entity_id
_entity_poly.type
_entity_poly.pdbx_seq_one_letter_code
_entity_poly.pdbx_strand_id
1 'polypeptide(L)'
;MNCSFSQVFVTATGTDVGKTFIASLLLRANKDWSYWKPVQTGGSAVDQIALHEIAPLARVSSLDKFEYDLAASPDQAAIAEFALAPTVKELVRISEGQKNLVIEGAGGLMVPLNEDNETWLDFLHATRMPVILVATSGLGTLNHTLLSIEALQSRSIPILALVLNGPEHRGNQRSLARFHPRLPLIIVPQLGSDTALSELDRLGEVLWKQMGQWRNESQRSESWLRKDQDFVWHPYTQHKSAPSPIPIVAARGSYLYTDRDERLLDASASWWTCSIGHGHPRVAAAIRAQQSKLDHCGFGNATHQPGSELAARLIALAGPPFTKVFYSDNGSCAVEVALKMASQTWTNRGEPQKTKFLYFEGAYHGDTFGAMSVAESGGFHKAFAPYVFKGIEAPLVTSHPSRLSEGSRELDAGRERLKRIFEEHAHELAGAIIEPWVQGAAGMIFQDIDWLRYLAKLCTQHKVFLILDEVFTGLGRIGDSFAFKRAGITADILCLAKGLTGGNLPLAATLCTDEIFEAFLDDDRSKALLHGHTFTANPIACAAALTSLDLYRELDLVGRARSIETQFNLWIDAEKTALELISPRAIGAILAFELGAGDYFHSAAYRIPELGRKHGLLLRTLGSTVYFVPPLVISDEELGEGLDSLKRTLKEYRANH
;
A
#
# COMPACT_ATOMS: atom_id res chain seq x y z
N MET A 1 11.86 -25.32 15.89
CA MET A 1 12.41 -23.98 16.21
C MET A 1 13.30 -23.58 15.04
N ASN A 2 12.84 -22.82 14.05
CA ASN A 2 13.71 -22.32 12.97
C ASN A 2 12.98 -21.24 12.16
N CYS A 3 13.15 -19.98 12.55
CA CYS A 3 13.40 -18.82 11.69
C CYS A 3 13.56 -17.57 12.57
N SER A 4 14.75 -16.96 12.58
CA SER A 4 14.94 -15.52 12.88
C SER A 4 16.41 -15.13 12.59
N PHE A 5 16.61 -14.41 11.49
CA PHE A 5 17.85 -13.79 10.99
C PHE A 5 19.15 -14.61 11.04
N SER A 6 19.68 -14.87 9.84
CA SER A 6 20.94 -15.56 9.64
C SER A 6 22.08 -14.62 9.22
N GLN A 7 21.87 -13.30 9.27
CA GLN A 7 22.86 -12.31 8.84
C GLN A 7 22.81 -11.06 9.73
N VAL A 8 23.95 -10.41 9.92
CA VAL A 8 24.07 -9.12 10.62
C VAL A 8 25.04 -8.21 9.87
N PHE A 9 24.73 -6.92 9.80
CA PHE A 9 25.60 -5.94 9.17
C PHE A 9 26.32 -5.10 10.22
N VAL A 10 27.64 -5.00 10.12
CA VAL A 10 28.48 -4.15 10.97
C VAL A 10 28.92 -2.94 10.16
N THR A 11 28.52 -1.76 10.60
CA THR A 11 28.87 -0.48 9.98
C THR A 11 29.38 0.51 11.02
N ALA A 12 29.81 1.69 10.59
CA ALA A 12 30.28 2.72 11.49
C ALA A 12 29.91 4.14 11.05
N THR A 13 30.09 5.08 11.97
CA THR A 13 30.01 6.52 11.69
C THR A 13 31.14 7.04 10.78
N GLY A 14 32.15 6.22 10.48
CA GLY A 14 33.30 6.57 9.63
C GLY A 14 34.35 5.46 9.52
N THR A 15 35.51 5.82 8.96
CA THR A 15 36.71 4.96 8.88
C THR A 15 37.46 4.92 10.22
N ASP A 16 38.19 3.84 10.50
CA ASP A 16 39.01 3.66 11.72
C ASP A 16 38.27 3.72 13.07
N VAL A 17 36.94 3.56 13.03
CA VAL A 17 36.09 3.51 14.22
C VAL A 17 36.13 2.14 14.92
N GLY A 18 36.70 1.11 14.26
CA GLY A 18 36.84 -0.24 14.79
C GLY A 18 35.77 -1.24 14.34
N LYS A 19 35.24 -1.11 13.12
CA LYS A 19 34.26 -2.07 12.54
C LYS A 19 34.77 -3.50 12.59
N THR A 20 35.97 -3.71 12.06
CA THR A 20 36.63 -5.03 11.98
C THR A 20 36.81 -5.62 13.36
N PHE A 21 37.28 -4.83 14.32
CA PHE A 21 37.41 -5.25 15.72
C PHE A 21 36.07 -5.77 16.30
N ILE A 22 34.96 -5.04 16.09
CA ILE A 22 33.63 -5.45 16.57
C ILE A 22 33.12 -6.69 15.83
N ALA A 23 33.31 -6.78 14.51
CA ALA A 23 32.96 -7.96 13.73
C ALA A 23 33.73 -9.20 14.21
N SER A 24 35.02 -9.04 14.55
CA SER A 24 35.84 -10.12 15.10
C SER A 24 35.36 -10.58 16.47
N LEU A 25 34.96 -9.66 17.36
CA LEU A 25 34.40 -10.04 18.67
C LEU A 25 33.13 -10.89 18.56
N LEU A 26 32.26 -10.59 17.58
CA LEU A 26 31.06 -11.40 17.31
C LEU A 26 31.43 -12.83 16.90
N LEU A 27 32.39 -12.96 15.98
CA LEU A 27 32.84 -14.25 15.46
C LEU A 27 33.64 -15.05 16.49
N ARG A 28 34.33 -14.36 17.40
CA ARG A 28 35.00 -14.98 18.54
C ARG A 28 33.97 -15.63 19.47
N ALA A 29 32.86 -14.94 19.75
CA ALA A 29 31.78 -15.45 20.58
C ALA A 29 30.98 -16.57 19.92
N ASN A 30 30.88 -16.58 18.57
CA ASN A 30 30.21 -17.65 17.85
C ASN A 30 30.93 -18.05 16.55
N LYS A 31 31.58 -19.21 16.63
CA LYS A 31 32.42 -19.78 15.56
C LYS A 31 31.62 -20.43 14.42
N ASP A 32 30.31 -20.59 14.58
CA ASP A 32 29.43 -21.13 13.54
C ASP A 32 29.02 -20.06 12.52
N TRP A 33 29.46 -18.80 12.73
CA TRP A 33 29.24 -17.69 11.82
C TRP A 33 30.47 -17.43 10.97
N SER A 34 30.22 -17.00 9.74
CA SER A 34 31.23 -16.63 8.76
C SER A 34 31.33 -15.12 8.62
N TYR A 35 32.51 -14.63 8.30
CA TYR A 35 32.81 -13.24 8.01
C TYR A 35 32.77 -12.98 6.51
N TRP A 36 32.15 -11.90 6.07
CA TRP A 36 32.26 -11.41 4.71
C TRP A 36 32.43 -9.89 4.70
N LYS A 37 33.47 -9.44 4.00
CA LYS A 37 33.69 -8.04 3.69
C LYS A 37 33.53 -7.87 2.19
N PRO A 38 32.38 -7.36 1.71
CA PRO A 38 32.09 -7.33 0.29
C PRO A 38 32.99 -6.37 -0.48
N VAL A 39 33.47 -5.32 0.19
CA VAL A 39 34.28 -4.27 -0.42
C VAL A 39 35.47 -3.95 0.48
N GLN A 40 36.67 -3.98 -0.09
CA GLN A 40 37.93 -3.67 0.57
C GLN A 40 38.74 -2.67 -0.26
N THR A 41 39.19 -1.59 0.36
CA THR A 41 40.12 -0.62 -0.25
C THR A 41 41.38 -0.52 0.60
N GLY A 42 42.53 -0.22 -0.01
CA GLY A 42 43.81 -0.08 0.70
C GLY A 42 44.54 -1.40 1.00
N GLY A 43 44.27 -2.46 0.24
CA GLY A 43 44.94 -3.77 0.36
C GLY A 43 44.24 -4.77 1.29
N SER A 44 44.38 -6.07 0.97
CA SER A 44 43.61 -7.18 1.57
C SER A 44 44.15 -7.74 2.90
N ALA A 45 45.39 -7.41 3.27
CA ALA A 45 46.07 -8.05 4.39
C ALA A 45 45.67 -7.50 5.78
N VAL A 46 45.36 -6.21 5.89
CA VAL A 46 45.24 -5.53 7.20
C VAL A 46 44.06 -6.05 8.02
N ASP A 47 42.88 -6.15 7.41
CA ASP A 47 41.67 -6.57 8.13
C ASP A 47 41.64 -8.08 8.40
N GLN A 48 42.24 -8.90 7.52
CA GLN A 48 42.36 -10.34 7.74
C GLN A 48 43.32 -10.65 8.89
N ILE A 49 44.43 -9.91 9.00
CA ILE A 49 45.35 -10.03 10.13
C ILE A 49 44.63 -9.66 11.43
N ALA A 50 43.94 -8.50 11.47
CA ALA A 50 43.18 -8.08 12.64
C ALA A 50 42.09 -9.10 13.03
N LEU A 51 41.39 -9.68 12.04
CA LEU A 51 40.41 -10.73 12.26
C LEU A 51 41.03 -11.98 12.88
N HIS A 52 42.17 -12.45 12.34
CA HIS A 52 42.86 -13.64 12.84
C HIS A 52 43.43 -13.48 14.25
N GLU A 53 43.89 -12.29 14.62
CA GLU A 53 44.40 -12.00 15.97
C GLU A 53 43.30 -12.12 17.03
N ILE A 54 42.11 -11.58 16.74
CA ILE A 54 41.01 -11.52 17.70
C ILE A 54 40.16 -12.80 17.66
N ALA A 55 39.91 -13.34 16.48
CA ALA A 55 39.04 -14.49 16.24
C ALA A 55 39.74 -15.54 15.36
N PRO A 56 40.79 -16.22 15.86
CA PRO A 56 41.62 -17.14 15.08
C PRO A 56 40.86 -18.34 14.50
N LEU A 57 39.67 -18.64 15.05
CA LEU A 57 38.81 -19.74 14.62
C LEU A 57 37.62 -19.28 13.75
N ALA A 58 37.55 -17.98 13.41
CA ALA A 58 36.51 -17.44 12.56
C ALA A 58 36.65 -17.97 11.12
N ARG A 59 35.53 -18.24 10.47
CA ARG A 59 35.50 -18.64 9.06
C ARG A 59 35.37 -17.39 8.19
N VAL A 60 36.28 -17.17 7.24
CA VAL A 60 36.09 -16.17 6.19
C VAL A 60 35.28 -16.81 5.07
N SER A 61 34.21 -16.15 4.66
CA SER A 61 33.32 -16.61 3.61
C SER A 61 34.02 -16.63 2.25
N SER A 62 33.66 -17.58 1.39
CA SER A 62 34.14 -17.67 0.01
C SER A 62 33.28 -16.88 -0.99
N LEU A 63 32.44 -15.98 -0.50
CA LEU A 63 31.59 -15.13 -1.33
C LEU A 63 32.42 -14.12 -2.12
N ASP A 64 31.94 -13.77 -3.31
CA ASP A 64 32.57 -12.78 -4.17
C ASP A 64 32.73 -11.43 -3.45
N LYS A 65 33.83 -10.74 -3.76
CA LYS A 65 34.23 -9.48 -3.12
C LYS A 65 34.92 -8.56 -4.13
N PHE A 66 34.89 -7.28 -3.83
CA PHE A 66 35.50 -6.21 -4.61
C PHE A 66 36.69 -5.68 -3.81
N GLU A 67 37.89 -5.84 -4.35
CA GLU A 67 39.13 -5.46 -3.68
C GLU A 67 39.92 -4.47 -4.54
N TYR A 68 40.44 -3.44 -3.89
CA TYR A 68 41.20 -2.36 -4.50
C TYR A 68 42.46 -2.09 -3.68
N ASP A 69 43.57 -1.81 -4.36
CA ASP A 69 44.85 -1.51 -3.72
C ASP A 69 44.90 -0.07 -3.17
N LEU A 70 44.21 0.86 -3.83
CA LEU A 70 44.13 2.27 -3.45
C LEU A 70 43.30 2.45 -2.18
N ALA A 71 43.88 3.13 -1.20
CA ALA A 71 43.17 3.53 0.01
C ALA A 71 42.28 4.76 -0.24
N ALA A 72 41.16 4.55 -0.92
CA ALA A 72 40.12 5.57 -1.18
C ALA A 72 38.71 5.01 -0.88
N SER A 73 37.66 5.81 -1.12
CA SER A 73 36.30 5.26 -1.14
C SER A 73 36.13 4.27 -2.31
N PRO A 74 35.21 3.30 -2.23
CA PRO A 74 35.06 2.26 -3.25
C PRO A 74 34.89 2.78 -4.67
N ASP A 75 34.07 3.81 -4.86
CA ASP A 75 33.86 4.48 -6.15
C ASP A 75 35.17 5.06 -6.71
N GLN A 76 35.91 5.78 -5.87
CA GLN A 76 37.18 6.41 -6.26
C GLN A 76 38.27 5.38 -6.55
N ALA A 77 38.34 4.31 -5.76
CA ALA A 77 39.30 3.23 -5.94
C ALA A 77 39.02 2.45 -7.24
N ALA A 78 37.75 2.11 -7.49
CA ALA A 78 37.34 1.46 -8.73
C ALA A 78 37.68 2.31 -9.97
N ILE A 79 37.39 3.61 -9.94
CA ILE A 79 37.73 4.54 -11.03
C ILE A 79 39.25 4.63 -11.24
N ALA A 80 40.02 4.82 -10.16
CA ALA A 80 41.47 5.00 -10.25
C ALA A 80 42.20 3.74 -10.75
N GLU A 81 41.66 2.56 -10.45
CA GLU A 81 42.24 1.27 -10.83
C GLU A 81 41.64 0.68 -12.11
N PHE A 82 40.71 1.39 -12.76
CA PHE A 82 39.96 0.90 -13.93
C PHE A 82 39.27 -0.45 -13.65
N ALA A 83 38.75 -0.62 -12.43
CA ALA A 83 38.12 -1.83 -11.94
C ALA A 83 36.59 -1.65 -11.84
N LEU A 84 35.87 -2.77 -11.75
CA LEU A 84 34.41 -2.74 -11.57
C LEU A 84 34.06 -2.30 -10.15
N ALA A 85 33.13 -1.34 -10.04
CA ALA A 85 32.50 -0.95 -8.79
C ALA A 85 31.29 -1.86 -8.51
N PRO A 86 31.03 -2.23 -7.25
CA PRO A 86 29.87 -3.04 -6.88
C PRO A 86 28.56 -2.27 -7.07
N THR A 87 27.52 -2.93 -7.54
CA THR A 87 26.14 -2.42 -7.47
C THR A 87 25.41 -2.99 -6.24
N VAL A 88 24.45 -2.25 -5.69
CA VAL A 88 23.62 -2.74 -4.58
C VAL A 88 22.89 -4.02 -4.96
N LYS A 89 22.35 -4.09 -6.19
CA LYS A 89 21.65 -5.27 -6.71
C LYS A 89 22.54 -6.51 -6.70
N GLU A 90 23.80 -6.36 -7.09
CA GLU A 90 24.78 -7.45 -7.10
C GLU A 90 25.14 -7.89 -5.68
N LEU A 91 25.42 -6.96 -4.78
CA LEU A 91 25.71 -7.26 -3.37
C LEU A 91 24.54 -7.98 -2.69
N VAL A 92 23.30 -7.55 -2.96
CA VAL A 92 22.08 -8.21 -2.46
C VAL A 92 22.06 -9.66 -2.93
N ARG A 93 22.25 -9.89 -4.23
CA ARG A 93 22.26 -11.23 -4.84
C ARG A 93 23.34 -12.15 -4.25
N ILE A 94 24.55 -11.64 -4.00
CA ILE A 94 25.64 -12.42 -3.41
C ILE A 94 25.29 -12.83 -1.96
N SER A 95 24.71 -11.90 -1.20
CA SER A 95 24.32 -12.13 0.18
C SER A 95 23.08 -13.01 0.34
N GLU A 96 22.24 -13.11 -0.69
CA GLU A 96 20.94 -13.76 -0.61
C GLU A 96 21.04 -15.24 -0.23
N GLY A 97 20.20 -15.68 0.70
CA GLY A 97 20.16 -17.07 1.17
C GLY A 97 21.31 -17.51 2.10
N GLN A 98 22.32 -16.68 2.33
CA GLN A 98 23.46 -17.02 3.19
C GLN A 98 23.03 -17.10 4.66
N LYS A 99 23.53 -18.11 5.37
CA LYS A 99 23.22 -18.31 6.79
C LYS A 99 24.43 -18.12 7.68
N ASN A 100 24.18 -17.58 8.86
CA ASN A 100 25.16 -17.24 9.89
C ASN A 100 26.29 -16.36 9.34
N LEU A 101 25.97 -15.19 8.78
CA LEU A 101 26.92 -14.30 8.11
C LEU A 101 27.04 -12.95 8.84
N VAL A 102 28.26 -12.57 9.20
CA VAL A 102 28.61 -11.21 9.62
C VAL A 102 29.14 -10.47 8.40
N ILE A 103 28.43 -9.41 7.99
CA ILE A 103 28.80 -8.57 6.85
C ILE A 103 29.40 -7.27 7.36
N GLU A 104 30.62 -6.94 6.92
CA GLU A 104 31.27 -5.68 7.26
C GLU A 104 31.19 -4.69 6.10
N GLY A 105 30.62 -3.50 6.34
CA GLY A 105 30.62 -2.41 5.36
C GLY A 105 31.96 -1.67 5.29
N ALA A 106 32.28 -1.15 4.10
CA ALA A 106 33.43 -0.26 3.88
C ALA A 106 33.07 1.21 4.22
N GLY A 107 33.91 1.93 4.96
CA GLY A 107 33.64 3.32 5.31
C GLY A 107 32.40 3.50 6.22
N GLY A 108 31.63 4.57 6.00
CA GLY A 108 30.38 4.87 6.70
C GLY A 108 29.14 4.66 5.83
N LEU A 109 27.94 4.80 6.42
CA LEU A 109 26.65 4.47 5.78
C LEU A 109 26.41 5.13 4.41
N MET A 110 26.86 6.36 4.26
CA MET A 110 26.63 7.20 3.08
C MET A 110 27.83 7.26 2.14
N VAL A 111 28.85 6.42 2.35
CA VAL A 111 30.00 6.35 1.45
C VAL A 111 29.54 5.73 0.12
N PRO A 112 29.80 6.37 -1.02
CA PRO A 112 29.43 5.84 -2.33
C PRO A 112 30.16 4.52 -2.63
N LEU A 113 29.41 3.59 -3.21
CA LEU A 113 29.89 2.28 -3.67
C LEU A 113 30.30 2.33 -5.15
N ASN A 114 29.67 3.20 -5.93
CA ASN A 114 29.82 3.29 -7.38
C ASN A 114 29.47 4.68 -7.91
N GLU A 115 29.61 4.87 -9.23
CA GLU A 115 29.36 6.14 -9.94
C GLU A 115 27.89 6.61 -9.88
N ASP A 116 26.95 5.69 -9.66
CA ASP A 116 25.52 5.99 -9.49
C ASP A 116 25.19 6.51 -8.07
N ASN A 117 26.21 6.67 -7.20
CA ASN A 117 26.09 7.08 -5.81
C ASN A 117 25.25 6.14 -4.95
N GLU A 118 25.19 4.85 -5.29
CA GLU A 118 24.60 3.87 -4.39
C GLU A 118 25.44 3.74 -3.11
N THR A 119 24.79 3.53 -1.96
CA THR A 119 25.46 3.52 -0.65
C THR A 119 25.14 2.25 0.16
N TRP A 120 25.86 2.02 1.25
CA TRP A 120 25.50 0.97 2.22
C TRP A 120 24.10 1.16 2.79
N LEU A 121 23.64 2.40 2.90
CA LEU A 121 22.30 2.69 3.37
C LEU A 121 21.22 2.23 2.36
N ASP A 122 21.54 2.19 1.06
CA ASP A 122 20.66 1.64 0.02
C ASP A 122 20.67 0.11 0.04
N PHE A 123 21.85 -0.49 0.23
CA PHE A 123 21.99 -1.93 0.47
C PHE A 123 21.19 -2.41 1.69
N LEU A 124 21.31 -1.71 2.82
CA LEU A 124 20.57 -2.02 4.04
C LEU A 124 19.05 -1.78 3.89
N HIS A 125 18.66 -0.78 3.10
CA HIS A 125 17.25 -0.55 2.79
C HIS A 125 16.66 -1.69 1.94
N ALA A 126 17.44 -2.21 0.98
CA ALA A 126 17.05 -3.33 0.14
C ALA A 126 16.96 -4.66 0.90
N THR A 127 17.89 -4.93 1.82
CA THR A 127 17.97 -6.19 2.56
C THR A 127 17.21 -6.22 3.88
N ARG A 128 16.91 -5.05 4.47
CA ARG A 128 16.37 -4.90 5.83
C ARG A 128 17.22 -5.57 6.91
N MET A 129 18.50 -5.78 6.64
CA MET A 129 19.41 -6.46 7.55
C MET A 129 19.57 -5.67 8.85
N PRO A 130 19.56 -6.34 10.01
CA PRO A 130 19.82 -5.67 11.27
C PRO A 130 21.28 -5.22 11.38
N VAL A 131 21.47 -4.04 11.97
CA VAL A 131 22.75 -3.32 11.99
C VAL A 131 23.31 -3.21 13.40
N ILE A 132 24.61 -3.47 13.54
CA ILE A 132 25.42 -2.98 14.67
C ILE A 132 26.14 -1.73 14.19
N LEU A 133 25.81 -0.58 14.79
CA LEU A 133 26.42 0.70 14.46
C LEU A 133 27.58 0.95 15.42
N VAL A 134 28.80 1.06 14.89
CA VAL A 134 29.99 1.37 15.68
C VAL A 134 30.31 2.87 15.58
N ALA A 135 30.55 3.51 16.72
CA ALA A 135 30.96 4.90 16.82
C ALA A 135 32.17 5.02 17.75
N THR A 136 33.00 6.04 17.55
CA THR A 136 34.09 6.31 18.51
C THR A 136 33.48 6.87 19.79
N SER A 137 34.15 6.62 20.91
CA SER A 137 33.74 7.11 22.23
C SER A 137 34.17 8.57 22.51
N GLY A 138 35.11 9.11 21.72
CA GLY A 138 35.74 10.42 21.94
C GLY A 138 34.87 11.66 21.69
N LEU A 139 35.46 12.83 21.90
CA LEU A 139 34.81 14.13 21.64
C LEU A 139 34.47 14.29 20.14
N GLY A 140 33.33 14.92 19.84
CA GLY A 140 32.85 15.13 18.47
C GLY A 140 32.01 14.00 17.88
N THR A 141 31.95 12.83 18.52
CA THR A 141 31.22 11.65 18.01
C THR A 141 29.70 11.82 18.00
N LEU A 142 29.14 12.64 18.89
CA LEU A 142 27.69 12.75 19.11
C LEU A 142 26.92 13.11 17.84
N ASN A 143 27.40 14.10 17.09
CA ASN A 143 26.72 14.56 15.88
C ASN A 143 26.66 13.45 14.81
N HIS A 144 27.82 12.89 14.47
CA HIS A 144 27.91 11.83 13.46
C HIS A 144 27.14 10.57 13.87
N THR A 145 27.15 10.24 15.17
CA THR A 145 26.38 9.11 15.71
C THR A 145 24.88 9.33 15.57
N LEU A 146 24.35 10.48 16.00
CA LEU A 146 22.93 10.80 15.92
C LEU A 146 22.44 10.89 14.47
N LEU A 147 23.22 11.50 13.58
CA LEU A 147 22.90 11.54 12.14
C LEU A 147 22.89 10.14 11.50
N SER A 148 23.80 9.26 11.91
CA SER A 148 23.83 7.87 11.42
C SER A 148 22.62 7.07 11.91
N ILE A 149 22.20 7.28 13.18
CA ILE A 149 20.99 6.67 13.73
C ILE A 149 19.74 7.15 12.97
N GLU A 150 19.62 8.46 12.74
CA GLU A 150 18.51 9.06 11.99
C GLU A 150 18.44 8.52 10.56
N ALA A 151 19.59 8.40 9.89
CA ALA A 151 19.67 7.84 8.54
C ALA A 151 19.15 6.39 8.48
N LEU A 152 19.51 5.54 9.45
CA LEU A 152 19.01 4.18 9.56
C LEU A 152 17.50 4.14 9.90
N GLN A 153 17.06 4.92 10.88
CA GLN A 153 15.68 4.93 11.36
C GLN A 153 14.70 5.49 10.34
N SER A 154 15.07 6.53 9.59
CA SER A 154 14.26 7.15 8.55
C SER A 154 13.93 6.21 7.38
N ARG A 155 14.73 5.14 7.22
CA ARG A 155 14.52 4.03 6.26
C ARG A 155 14.02 2.74 6.92
N SER A 156 13.69 2.80 8.21
CA SER A 156 13.23 1.68 9.05
C SER A 156 14.19 0.48 9.01
N ILE A 157 15.49 0.75 9.09
CA ILE A 157 16.53 -0.27 9.23
C ILE A 157 16.73 -0.54 10.73
N PRO A 158 16.66 -1.81 11.18
CA PRO A 158 16.76 -2.12 12.60
C PRO A 158 18.20 -1.96 13.11
N ILE A 159 18.38 -1.22 14.21
CA ILE A 159 19.66 -1.06 14.90
C ILE A 159 19.66 -1.98 16.13
N LEU A 160 20.50 -3.01 16.11
CA LEU A 160 20.63 -3.99 17.21
C LEU A 160 21.30 -3.39 18.44
N ALA A 161 22.37 -2.63 18.18
CA ALA A 161 23.18 -2.01 19.20
C ALA A 161 23.94 -0.83 18.60
N LEU A 162 24.13 0.20 19.42
CA LEU A 162 25.16 1.21 19.25
C LEU A 162 26.37 0.81 20.09
N VAL A 163 27.52 0.63 19.44
CA VAL A 163 28.78 0.30 20.11
C VAL A 163 29.66 1.54 20.14
N LEU A 164 30.00 2.02 21.34
CA LEU A 164 31.01 3.05 21.53
C LEU A 164 32.36 2.39 21.76
N ASN A 165 33.26 2.54 20.80
CA ASN A 165 34.60 1.96 20.82
C ASN A 165 35.64 3.00 21.27
N GLY A 166 36.46 2.67 22.27
CA GLY A 166 37.56 3.48 22.78
C GLY A 166 37.37 3.96 24.24
N PRO A 167 38.11 5.00 24.68
CA PRO A 167 38.13 5.42 26.09
C PRO A 167 36.76 5.88 26.60
N GLU A 168 36.44 5.54 27.85
CA GLU A 168 35.12 5.84 28.43
C GLU A 168 34.82 7.35 28.45
N HIS A 169 33.73 7.77 27.81
CA HIS A 169 33.25 9.16 27.83
C HIS A 169 31.79 9.25 28.31
N ARG A 170 31.60 9.33 29.63
CA ARG A 170 30.27 9.30 30.27
C ARG A 170 29.30 10.37 29.78
N GLY A 171 29.79 11.54 29.38
CA GLY A 171 28.94 12.61 28.83
C GLY A 171 28.29 12.23 27.48
N ASN A 172 29.01 11.50 26.63
CA ASN A 172 28.50 11.04 25.34
C ASN A 172 27.46 9.94 25.57
N GLN A 173 27.78 8.99 26.44
CA GLN A 173 26.87 7.90 26.82
C GLN A 173 25.53 8.41 27.33
N ARG A 174 25.55 9.36 28.29
CA ARG A 174 24.33 9.97 28.83
C ARG A 174 23.51 10.70 27.77
N SER A 175 24.18 11.41 26.86
CA SER A 175 23.50 12.14 25.79
C SER A 175 22.82 11.19 24.81
N LEU A 176 23.53 10.15 24.37
CA LEU A 176 22.99 9.13 23.46
C LEU A 176 21.83 8.36 24.08
N ALA A 177 21.95 7.96 25.35
CA ALA A 177 20.86 7.32 26.09
C ALA A 177 19.63 8.24 26.25
N ARG A 178 19.80 9.56 26.29
CA ARG A 178 18.68 10.51 26.34
C ARG A 178 17.98 10.65 24.99
N PHE A 179 18.72 10.72 23.89
CA PHE A 179 18.13 10.79 22.55
C PHE A 179 17.47 9.48 22.14
N HIS A 180 18.07 8.34 22.51
CA HIS A 180 17.58 7.01 22.16
C HIS A 180 17.54 6.08 23.38
N PRO A 181 16.58 6.26 24.31
CA PRO A 181 16.52 5.51 25.58
C PRO A 181 16.27 4.02 25.42
N ARG A 182 15.78 3.59 24.25
CA ARG A 182 15.50 2.19 23.93
C ARG A 182 16.61 1.54 23.09
N LEU A 183 17.59 2.32 22.61
CA LEU A 183 18.67 1.79 21.79
C LEU A 183 19.74 1.16 22.71
N PRO A 184 20.04 -0.13 22.57
CA PRO A 184 21.07 -0.78 23.38
C PRO A 184 22.43 -0.13 23.13
N LEU A 185 23.04 0.39 24.21
CA LEU A 185 24.35 1.05 24.17
C LEU A 185 25.39 0.13 24.80
N ILE A 186 26.38 -0.30 24.00
CA ILE A 186 27.48 -1.16 24.42
C ILE A 186 28.77 -0.34 24.41
N ILE A 187 29.54 -0.42 25.51
CA ILE A 187 30.82 0.29 25.64
C ILE A 187 31.94 -0.72 25.52
N VAL A 188 32.81 -0.50 24.54
CA VAL A 188 34.05 -1.26 24.37
C VAL A 188 35.19 -0.32 24.78
N PRO A 189 35.85 -0.56 25.93
CA PRO A 189 36.91 0.31 26.40
C PRO A 189 38.13 0.26 25.46
N GLN A 190 39.03 1.24 25.59
CA GLN A 190 40.30 1.18 24.88
C GLN A 190 41.14 0.00 25.40
N LEU A 191 41.47 -0.92 24.51
CA LEU A 191 42.22 -2.14 24.80
C LEU A 191 43.70 -1.96 24.42
N GLY A 192 44.61 -2.44 25.26
CA GLY A 192 46.05 -2.46 25.01
C GLY A 192 46.51 -3.79 24.40
N SER A 193 47.80 -3.86 24.01
CA SER A 193 48.43 -5.10 23.50
C SER A 193 48.36 -6.27 24.49
N ASP A 194 48.29 -5.96 25.80
CA ASP A 194 48.32 -6.95 26.88
C ASP A 194 46.90 -7.32 27.37
N THR A 195 45.87 -7.00 26.58
CA THR A 195 44.49 -7.29 26.95
C THR A 195 44.28 -8.79 27.10
N ALA A 196 43.77 -9.21 28.26
CA ALA A 196 43.48 -10.61 28.52
C ALA A 196 42.43 -11.15 27.54
N LEU A 197 42.67 -12.34 26.98
CA LEU A 197 41.72 -13.02 26.08
C LEU A 197 40.33 -13.17 26.70
N SER A 198 40.24 -13.34 28.02
CA SER A 198 38.99 -13.43 28.77
C SER A 198 38.15 -12.15 28.70
N GLU A 199 38.76 -10.97 28.55
CA GLU A 199 38.02 -9.71 28.36
C GLU A 199 37.49 -9.61 26.94
N LEU A 200 38.23 -10.08 25.93
CA LEU A 200 37.73 -10.20 24.55
C LEU A 200 36.56 -11.19 24.47
N ASP A 201 36.66 -12.33 25.16
CA ASP A 201 35.56 -13.32 25.25
C ASP A 201 34.30 -12.69 25.87
N ARG A 202 34.46 -11.98 26.99
CA ARG A 202 33.36 -11.27 27.67
C ARG A 202 32.70 -10.22 26.77
N LEU A 203 33.48 -9.40 26.08
CA LEU A 203 32.94 -8.37 25.18
C LEU A 203 32.20 -8.99 24.00
N GLY A 204 32.75 -10.08 23.43
CA GLY A 204 32.08 -10.87 22.42
C GLY A 204 30.74 -11.43 22.90
N GLU A 205 30.70 -12.02 24.10
CA GLU A 205 29.46 -12.54 24.71
C GLU A 205 28.40 -11.46 24.92
N VAL A 206 28.79 -10.24 25.33
CA VAL A 206 27.85 -9.12 25.49
C VAL A 206 27.21 -8.73 24.16
N LEU A 207 28.03 -8.56 23.12
CA LEU A 207 27.55 -8.27 21.76
C LEU A 207 26.65 -9.39 21.25
N TRP A 208 27.05 -10.65 21.47
CA TRP A 208 26.29 -11.82 21.05
C TRP A 208 24.96 -11.96 21.77
N LYS A 209 24.93 -11.73 23.08
CA LYS A 209 23.72 -11.74 23.89
C LYS A 209 22.75 -10.65 23.44
N GLN A 210 23.26 -9.48 23.05
CA GLN A 210 22.42 -8.41 22.50
C GLN A 210 21.77 -8.82 21.19
N MET A 211 22.51 -9.48 20.29
CA MET A 211 21.94 -10.11 19.10
C MET A 211 20.86 -11.15 19.46
N GLY A 212 21.10 -11.95 20.51
CA GLY A 212 20.14 -12.94 21.03
C GLY A 212 18.88 -12.35 21.67
N GLN A 213 18.97 -11.20 22.35
CA GLN A 213 17.79 -10.53 22.93
C GLN A 213 16.88 -9.96 21.84
N TRP A 214 17.45 -9.45 20.75
CA TRP A 214 16.68 -9.01 19.60
C TRP A 214 16.01 -10.17 18.84
N ARG A 215 16.63 -11.36 18.81
CA ARG A 215 15.98 -12.60 18.33
C ARG A 215 14.69 -12.92 19.08
N ASN A 216 14.62 -12.61 20.38
CA ASN A 216 13.38 -12.77 21.16
C ASN A 216 12.35 -11.66 20.86
N GLU A 217 12.76 -10.50 20.35
CA GLU A 217 11.81 -9.50 19.82
C GLU A 217 11.23 -9.93 18.46
N SER A 218 11.91 -10.77 17.67
CA SER A 218 11.33 -11.40 16.47
C SER A 218 10.26 -12.45 16.81
N GLN A 219 10.31 -13.06 17.99
CA GLN A 219 9.18 -13.84 18.55
C GLN A 219 7.97 -12.96 18.91
N ARG A 220 8.03 -11.62 18.78
CA ARG A 220 6.85 -10.74 18.90
C ARG A 220 5.78 -11.06 17.85
N SER A 221 6.12 -11.68 16.72
CA SER A 221 5.11 -12.07 15.72
C SER A 221 4.05 -13.02 16.27
N GLU A 222 4.44 -14.02 17.06
CA GLU A 222 3.48 -14.89 17.76
C GLU A 222 2.69 -14.12 18.84
N SER A 223 3.28 -13.09 19.44
CA SER A 223 2.64 -12.30 20.50
C SER A 223 1.55 -11.36 19.98
N TRP A 224 1.73 -10.70 18.83
CA TRP A 224 0.71 -9.81 18.29
C TRP A 224 -0.35 -10.54 17.46
N LEU A 225 -0.01 -11.65 16.79
CA LEU A 225 -1.02 -12.50 16.13
C LEU A 225 -1.98 -13.13 17.14
N ARG A 226 -1.48 -13.51 18.32
CA ARG A 226 -2.36 -13.97 19.41
C ARG A 226 -3.27 -12.84 19.90
N LYS A 227 -2.75 -11.63 20.07
CA LYS A 227 -3.57 -10.46 20.41
C LYS A 227 -4.60 -10.14 19.33
N ASP A 228 -4.25 -10.32 18.06
CA ASP A 228 -5.17 -10.16 16.95
C ASP A 228 -6.35 -11.13 17.08
N GLN A 229 -6.06 -12.42 17.29
CA GLN A 229 -7.09 -13.44 17.53
C GLN A 229 -7.95 -13.15 18.77
N ASP A 230 -7.35 -12.63 19.84
CA ASP A 230 -8.04 -12.39 21.10
C ASP A 230 -8.88 -11.09 21.09
N PHE A 231 -8.47 -10.07 20.33
CA PHE A 231 -8.99 -8.69 20.49
C PHE A 231 -9.45 -7.99 19.22
N VAL A 232 -9.18 -8.52 18.01
CA VAL A 232 -9.53 -7.85 16.75
C VAL A 232 -10.74 -8.50 16.09
N TRP A 233 -11.78 -7.71 15.85
CA TRP A 233 -12.91 -8.12 15.01
C TRP A 233 -12.65 -7.71 13.56
N HIS A 234 -12.15 -8.65 12.76
CA HIS A 234 -11.87 -8.43 11.33
C HIS A 234 -13.13 -8.15 10.49
N PRO A 235 -13.10 -7.17 9.57
CA PRO A 235 -14.22 -6.85 8.69
C PRO A 235 -14.49 -7.99 7.70
N TYR A 236 -15.76 -8.21 7.35
CA TYR A 236 -16.21 -9.23 6.39
C TYR A 236 -15.64 -10.65 6.66
N THR A 237 -15.40 -11.01 7.93
CA THR A 237 -14.75 -12.27 8.31
C THR A 237 -15.65 -13.07 9.25
N GLN A 238 -15.95 -14.33 8.89
CA GLN A 238 -16.58 -15.28 9.81
C GLN A 238 -15.51 -15.91 10.71
N HIS A 239 -15.28 -15.33 11.88
CA HIS A 239 -14.21 -15.69 12.82
C HIS A 239 -14.16 -17.17 13.22
N LYS A 240 -15.30 -17.89 13.16
CA LYS A 240 -15.31 -19.34 13.48
C LYS A 240 -14.68 -20.20 12.39
N SER A 241 -14.81 -19.83 11.12
CA SER A 241 -14.47 -20.69 9.97
C SER A 241 -13.44 -20.10 9.03
N ALA A 242 -13.15 -18.80 9.13
CA ALA A 242 -12.13 -18.16 8.33
C ALA A 242 -10.73 -18.68 8.69
N PRO A 243 -9.80 -18.78 7.73
CA PRO A 243 -8.41 -19.07 8.03
C PRO A 243 -7.79 -17.96 8.88
N SER A 244 -6.72 -18.29 9.61
CA SER A 244 -5.96 -17.28 10.35
C SER A 244 -5.44 -16.17 9.41
N PRO A 245 -5.43 -14.91 9.86
CA PRO A 245 -4.98 -13.80 9.05
C PRO A 245 -3.51 -13.95 8.66
N ILE A 246 -3.15 -13.39 7.50
CA ILE A 246 -1.78 -13.41 6.99
C ILE A 246 -0.97 -12.33 7.71
N PRO A 247 0.11 -12.66 8.41
CA PRO A 247 0.93 -11.67 9.11
C PRO A 247 1.77 -10.84 8.13
N ILE A 248 1.27 -9.66 7.76
CA ILE A 248 2.02 -8.71 6.91
C ILE A 248 2.88 -7.80 7.80
N VAL A 249 4.17 -7.68 7.48
CA VAL A 249 5.14 -6.87 8.25
C VAL A 249 5.77 -5.75 7.43
N ALA A 250 5.73 -5.83 6.11
CA ALA A 250 6.23 -4.80 5.21
C ALA A 250 5.51 -4.82 3.85
N ALA A 251 5.68 -3.74 3.08
CA ALA A 251 5.08 -3.59 1.76
C ALA A 251 5.96 -2.68 0.89
N ARG A 252 6.08 -2.99 -0.41
CA ARG A 252 6.83 -2.18 -1.38
C ARG A 252 6.32 -2.42 -2.80
N GLY A 253 6.02 -1.35 -3.52
CA GLY A 253 5.59 -1.44 -4.92
C GLY A 253 4.34 -2.31 -5.04
N SER A 254 4.43 -3.39 -5.81
CA SER A 254 3.31 -4.31 -6.02
C SER A 254 3.18 -5.41 -4.95
N TYR A 255 4.09 -5.46 -3.97
CA TYR A 255 4.24 -6.60 -3.07
C TYR A 255 4.02 -6.27 -1.60
N LEU A 256 3.51 -7.28 -0.89
CA LEU A 256 3.42 -7.37 0.56
C LEU A 256 4.35 -8.48 1.06
N TYR A 257 4.93 -8.31 2.24
CA TYR A 257 5.90 -9.23 2.83
C TYR A 257 5.38 -9.75 4.16
N THR A 258 5.44 -11.07 4.34
CA THR A 258 5.01 -11.71 5.58
C THR A 258 6.10 -11.73 6.65
N ASP A 259 5.75 -12.07 7.89
CA ASP A 259 6.70 -12.29 8.98
C ASP A 259 7.66 -13.49 8.78
N ARG A 260 7.47 -14.25 7.69
CA ARG A 260 8.34 -15.35 7.25
C ARG A 260 9.08 -15.02 5.96
N ASP A 261 9.17 -13.73 5.63
CA ASP A 261 9.79 -13.20 4.40
C ASP A 261 9.14 -13.73 3.10
N GLU A 262 7.90 -14.22 3.15
CA GLU A 262 7.15 -14.58 1.93
C GLU A 262 6.75 -13.28 1.19
N ARG A 263 7.11 -13.18 -0.08
CA ARG A 263 6.73 -12.07 -0.97
C ARG A 263 5.42 -12.41 -1.69
N LEU A 264 4.38 -11.62 -1.46
CA LEU A 264 3.05 -11.80 -2.06
C LEU A 264 2.71 -10.62 -2.97
N LEU A 265 2.44 -10.88 -4.25
CA LEU A 265 1.93 -9.86 -5.17
C LEU A 265 0.51 -9.49 -4.77
N ASP A 266 0.26 -8.21 -4.52
CA ASP A 266 -1.06 -7.72 -4.12
C ASP A 266 -1.98 -7.57 -5.33
N ALA A 267 -2.59 -8.68 -5.73
CA ALA A 267 -3.55 -8.76 -6.82
C ALA A 267 -4.91 -8.12 -6.48
N SER A 268 -5.06 -7.54 -5.29
CA SER A 268 -6.26 -6.82 -4.85
C SER A 268 -6.03 -5.32 -4.68
N ALA A 269 -4.79 -4.84 -4.82
CA ALA A 269 -4.34 -3.50 -4.44
C ALA A 269 -4.89 -3.08 -3.06
N SER A 270 -4.84 -4.01 -2.09
CA SER A 270 -5.30 -3.83 -0.72
C SER A 270 -6.71 -3.22 -0.68
N TRP A 271 -7.67 -3.97 -1.21
CA TRP A 271 -9.07 -3.55 -1.33
C TRP A 271 -9.28 -2.38 -2.31
N TRP A 272 -8.57 -2.46 -3.44
CA TRP A 272 -8.63 -1.53 -4.57
C TRP A 272 -8.19 -0.09 -4.22
N THR A 273 -7.43 0.08 -3.14
CA THR A 273 -6.99 1.39 -2.64
C THR A 273 -5.59 1.77 -3.11
N CYS A 274 -4.68 0.81 -3.18
CA CYS A 274 -3.25 1.02 -3.38
C CYS A 274 -2.88 1.19 -4.87
N SER A 275 -3.44 2.20 -5.52
CA SER A 275 -3.23 2.42 -6.96
C SER A 275 -1.80 2.83 -7.31
N ILE A 276 -1.08 3.55 -6.44
CA ILE A 276 0.29 4.03 -6.70
C ILE A 276 1.38 3.09 -6.16
N GLY A 277 1.00 1.91 -5.68
CA GLY A 277 1.89 0.94 -5.05
C GLY A 277 2.21 1.25 -3.58
N HIS A 278 2.67 0.21 -2.91
CA HIS A 278 2.94 0.20 -1.49
C HIS A 278 4.21 0.96 -1.11
N GLY A 279 4.16 1.68 0.01
CA GLY A 279 5.35 2.29 0.62
C GLY A 279 6.02 3.37 -0.23
N HIS A 280 5.26 4.10 -1.06
CA HIS A 280 5.83 5.07 -1.99
C HIS A 280 6.58 6.20 -1.23
N PRO A 281 7.90 6.38 -1.45
CA PRO A 281 8.73 7.24 -0.60
C PRO A 281 8.32 8.71 -0.62
N ARG A 282 7.85 9.23 -1.77
CA ARG A 282 7.34 10.60 -1.87
C ARG A 282 6.08 10.84 -1.04
N VAL A 283 5.17 9.88 -0.95
CA VAL A 283 3.95 10.02 -0.13
C VAL A 283 4.30 9.98 1.35
N ALA A 284 5.18 9.05 1.76
CA ALA A 284 5.69 9.01 3.13
C ALA A 284 6.43 10.30 3.52
N ALA A 285 7.18 10.92 2.59
CA ALA A 285 7.82 12.22 2.81
C ALA A 285 6.77 13.35 2.97
N ALA A 286 5.75 13.39 2.10
CA ALA A 286 4.67 14.39 2.18
C ALA A 286 3.88 14.29 3.49
N ILE A 287 3.56 13.07 3.93
CA ILE A 287 2.91 12.81 5.22
C ILE A 287 3.77 13.32 6.38
N ARG A 288 5.06 12.97 6.43
CA ARG A 288 5.98 13.42 7.49
C ARG A 288 6.13 14.94 7.52
N ALA A 289 6.30 15.56 6.35
CA ALA A 289 6.43 17.01 6.22
C ALA A 289 5.16 17.73 6.70
N GLN A 290 3.99 17.24 6.29
CA GLN A 290 2.72 17.83 6.69
C GLN A 290 2.45 17.62 8.18
N GLN A 291 2.69 16.43 8.74
CA GLN A 291 2.59 16.14 10.18
C GLN A 291 3.48 17.07 11.02
N SER A 292 4.67 17.40 10.52
CA SER A 292 5.61 18.31 11.21
C SER A 292 5.18 19.77 11.14
N LYS A 293 4.35 20.14 10.14
CA LYS A 293 3.86 21.50 9.90
C LYS A 293 2.51 21.77 10.58
N LEU A 294 1.54 20.88 10.36
CA LEU A 294 0.19 20.93 10.91
C LEU A 294 -0.41 19.52 10.85
N ASP A 295 -0.69 18.98 12.03
CA ASP A 295 -1.31 17.68 12.23
C ASP A 295 -2.81 17.69 11.95
N HIS A 296 -3.55 18.62 12.58
CA HIS A 296 -4.98 18.75 12.41
C HIS A 296 -5.49 20.18 12.72
N CYS A 297 -6.50 20.61 11.97
CA CYS A 297 -7.25 21.83 12.22
C CYS A 297 -8.70 21.61 11.80
N GLY A 298 -9.66 21.98 12.65
CA GLY A 298 -11.09 21.80 12.36
C GLY A 298 -11.54 22.64 11.17
N PHE A 299 -11.89 21.98 10.06
CA PHE A 299 -12.18 22.63 8.78
C PHE A 299 -13.50 23.42 8.72
N GLY A 300 -14.35 23.29 9.75
CA GLY A 300 -15.62 24.03 9.85
C GLY A 300 -15.47 25.51 10.24
N ASN A 301 -14.33 25.89 10.83
CA ASN A 301 -14.06 27.27 11.27
C ASN A 301 -12.77 27.86 10.67
N ALA A 302 -11.88 27.01 10.16
CA ALA A 302 -10.58 27.38 9.65
C ALA A 302 -10.28 26.60 8.37
N THR A 303 -9.26 27.02 7.64
CA THR A 303 -8.80 26.33 6.43
C THR A 303 -7.30 26.11 6.46
N HIS A 304 -6.80 25.35 5.50
CA HIS A 304 -5.39 25.08 5.32
C HIS A 304 -5.07 24.84 3.85
N GLN A 305 -3.82 25.12 3.50
CA GLN A 305 -3.30 25.03 2.13
C GLN A 305 -3.59 23.68 1.44
N PRO A 306 -3.26 22.50 2.01
CA PRO A 306 -3.41 21.24 1.27
C PRO A 306 -4.88 20.90 0.99
N GLY A 307 -5.82 21.30 1.86
CA GLY A 307 -7.25 21.13 1.61
C GLY A 307 -7.74 22.00 0.45
N SER A 308 -7.38 23.29 0.45
CA SER A 308 -7.76 24.22 -0.63
C SER A 308 -7.15 23.83 -1.98
N GLU A 309 -5.87 23.45 -2.00
CA GLU A 309 -5.18 23.03 -3.23
C GLU A 309 -5.74 21.71 -3.77
N LEU A 310 -6.04 20.75 -2.90
CA LEU A 310 -6.63 19.49 -3.33
C LEU A 310 -8.00 19.72 -3.96
N ALA A 311 -8.81 20.64 -3.42
CA ALA A 311 -10.12 20.94 -3.98
C ALA A 311 -9.98 21.48 -5.41
N ALA A 312 -9.08 22.45 -5.61
CA ALA A 312 -8.79 23.01 -6.93
C ALA A 312 -8.29 21.94 -7.93
N ARG A 313 -7.40 21.03 -7.49
CA ARG A 313 -6.87 19.95 -8.33
C ARG A 313 -7.95 18.93 -8.70
N LEU A 314 -8.85 18.59 -7.78
CA LEU A 314 -9.95 17.66 -8.06
C LEU A 314 -10.96 18.25 -9.04
N ILE A 315 -11.33 19.53 -8.88
CA ILE A 315 -12.20 20.23 -9.83
C ILE A 315 -11.56 20.30 -11.21
N ALA A 316 -10.28 20.66 -11.31
CA ALA A 316 -9.56 20.68 -12.59
C ALA A 316 -9.50 19.29 -13.24
N LEU A 317 -9.28 18.24 -12.44
CA LEU A 317 -9.21 16.87 -12.93
C LEU A 317 -10.58 16.35 -13.39
N ALA A 318 -11.65 16.62 -12.64
CA ALA A 318 -13.02 16.24 -13.01
C ALA A 318 -13.52 17.03 -14.22
N GLY A 319 -13.20 18.32 -14.29
CA GLY A 319 -13.69 19.23 -15.33
C GLY A 319 -15.17 19.61 -15.10
N PRO A 320 -15.74 20.43 -16.01
CA PRO A 320 -17.14 20.80 -15.94
C PRO A 320 -18.07 19.57 -15.92
N PRO A 321 -19.20 19.62 -15.19
CA PRO A 321 -19.81 20.79 -14.55
C PRO A 321 -19.44 20.97 -13.07
N PHE A 322 -18.52 20.18 -12.52
CA PHE A 322 -18.20 20.21 -11.09
C PHE A 322 -17.45 21.48 -10.70
N THR A 323 -17.82 22.08 -9.56
CA THR A 323 -17.24 23.36 -9.10
C THR A 323 -16.94 23.38 -7.60
N LYS A 324 -17.55 22.51 -6.80
CA LYS A 324 -17.37 22.46 -5.34
C LYS A 324 -16.95 21.07 -4.87
N VAL A 325 -16.20 21.03 -3.77
CA VAL A 325 -15.74 19.81 -3.11
C VAL A 325 -16.17 19.85 -1.64
N PHE A 326 -16.75 18.76 -1.16
CA PHE A 326 -16.95 18.47 0.24
C PHE A 326 -16.08 17.27 0.64
N TYR A 327 -15.36 17.36 1.76
CA TYR A 327 -14.51 16.27 2.24
C TYR A 327 -15.18 15.43 3.33
N SER A 328 -14.97 14.12 3.25
CA SER A 328 -15.40 13.16 4.26
C SER A 328 -14.34 12.07 4.47
N ASP A 329 -14.61 11.08 5.33
CA ASP A 329 -13.58 10.16 5.81
C ASP A 329 -13.40 8.92 4.92
N ASN A 330 -14.46 8.48 4.23
CA ASN A 330 -14.46 7.28 3.38
C ASN A 330 -15.58 7.31 2.32
N GLY A 331 -15.62 6.29 1.46
CA GLY A 331 -16.60 6.19 0.37
C GLY A 331 -18.06 6.22 0.83
N SER A 332 -18.41 5.45 1.87
CA SER A 332 -19.77 5.44 2.44
C SER A 332 -20.20 6.84 2.89
N CYS A 333 -19.30 7.57 3.55
CA CYS A 333 -19.54 8.94 3.97
C CYS A 333 -19.68 9.90 2.78
N ALA A 334 -18.90 9.73 1.71
CA ALA A 334 -19.04 10.54 0.50
C ALA A 334 -20.41 10.33 -0.18
N VAL A 335 -20.90 9.09 -0.20
CA VAL A 335 -22.24 8.77 -0.67
C VAL A 335 -23.31 9.41 0.22
N GLU A 336 -23.21 9.34 1.54
CA GLU A 336 -24.18 10.00 2.42
C GLU A 336 -24.21 11.52 2.24
N VAL A 337 -23.05 12.15 2.01
CA VAL A 337 -22.97 13.56 1.64
C VAL A 337 -23.70 13.81 0.32
N ALA A 338 -23.50 12.98 -0.70
CA ALA A 338 -24.16 13.10 -1.99
C ALA A 338 -25.69 12.98 -1.89
N LEU A 339 -26.18 12.01 -1.11
CA LEU A 339 -27.61 11.82 -0.88
C LEU A 339 -28.23 13.03 -0.15
N LYS A 340 -27.54 13.57 0.87
CA LYS A 340 -27.98 14.79 1.57
C LYS A 340 -27.94 16.02 0.66
N MET A 341 -26.89 16.19 -0.14
CA MET A 341 -26.80 17.26 -1.14
C MET A 341 -27.99 17.22 -2.10
N ALA A 342 -28.29 16.08 -2.71
CA ALA A 342 -29.38 15.93 -3.67
C ALA A 342 -30.76 16.20 -3.04
N SER A 343 -31.07 15.55 -1.91
CA SER A 343 -32.38 15.66 -1.25
C SER A 343 -32.64 17.05 -0.65
N GLN A 344 -31.66 17.63 0.05
CA GLN A 344 -31.82 18.94 0.66
C GLN A 344 -31.84 20.07 -0.37
N THR A 345 -31.18 19.90 -1.54
CA THR A 345 -31.32 20.83 -2.68
C THR A 345 -32.78 21.00 -3.08
N TRP A 346 -33.53 19.89 -3.23
CA TRP A 346 -34.95 19.96 -3.57
C TRP A 346 -35.79 20.58 -2.46
N THR A 347 -35.51 20.24 -1.20
CA THR A 347 -36.19 20.83 -0.05
C THR A 347 -36.00 22.34 0.01
N ASN A 348 -34.76 22.81 -0.14
CA ASN A 348 -34.43 24.23 -0.13
C ASN A 348 -35.05 25.01 -1.31
N ARG A 349 -35.35 24.31 -2.42
CA ARG A 349 -36.05 24.84 -3.60
C ARG A 349 -37.58 24.77 -3.52
N GLY A 350 -38.13 24.28 -2.41
CA GLY A 350 -39.58 24.15 -2.24
C GLY A 350 -40.19 22.94 -2.93
N GLU A 351 -39.40 21.91 -3.24
CA GLU A 351 -39.84 20.61 -3.75
C GLU A 351 -39.60 19.47 -2.72
N PRO A 352 -40.18 19.55 -1.51
CA PRO A 352 -39.91 18.59 -0.44
C PRO A 352 -40.41 17.16 -0.71
N GLN A 353 -41.19 16.95 -1.78
CA GLN A 353 -41.66 15.62 -2.19
C GLN A 353 -40.56 14.75 -2.81
N LYS A 354 -39.48 15.35 -3.32
CA LYS A 354 -38.33 14.65 -3.92
C LYS A 354 -37.44 14.07 -2.83
N THR A 355 -37.78 12.87 -2.36
CA THR A 355 -37.20 12.24 -1.16
C THR A 355 -36.61 10.87 -1.41
N LYS A 356 -36.92 10.24 -2.54
CA LYS A 356 -36.45 8.89 -2.87
C LYS A 356 -35.22 8.91 -3.76
N PHE A 357 -34.49 7.81 -3.75
CA PHE A 357 -33.33 7.60 -4.61
C PHE A 357 -33.54 6.36 -5.47
N LEU A 358 -33.20 6.49 -6.75
CA LEU A 358 -33.10 5.37 -7.67
C LEU A 358 -31.72 4.72 -7.51
N TYR A 359 -31.67 3.41 -7.33
CA TYR A 359 -30.45 2.62 -7.32
C TYR A 359 -30.63 1.35 -8.13
N PHE A 360 -29.58 0.57 -8.35
CA PHE A 360 -29.60 -0.56 -9.28
C PHE A 360 -29.33 -1.88 -8.58
N GLU A 361 -29.89 -2.97 -9.13
CA GLU A 361 -29.58 -4.33 -8.72
C GLU A 361 -28.05 -4.55 -8.62
N GLY A 362 -27.60 -5.25 -7.58
CA GLY A 362 -26.17 -5.49 -7.33
C GLY A 362 -25.37 -4.29 -6.79
N ALA A 363 -25.97 -3.10 -6.62
CA ALA A 363 -25.22 -1.90 -6.24
C ALA A 363 -24.57 -2.02 -4.86
N TYR A 364 -23.39 -1.43 -4.72
CA TYR A 364 -22.71 -1.25 -3.45
C TYR A 364 -22.15 0.16 -3.33
N HIS A 365 -22.59 0.88 -2.29
CA HIS A 365 -22.19 2.26 -2.06
C HIS A 365 -21.58 2.48 -0.67
N GLY A 366 -21.29 1.40 0.06
CA GLY A 366 -20.71 1.44 1.40
C GLY A 366 -21.64 0.96 2.51
N ASP A 367 -21.10 0.93 3.73
CA ASP A 367 -21.66 0.17 4.86
C ASP A 367 -22.32 1.04 5.94
N THR A 368 -22.42 2.36 5.73
CA THR A 368 -23.21 3.22 6.63
C THR A 368 -24.68 3.13 6.25
N PHE A 369 -25.61 3.33 7.20
CA PHE A 369 -27.04 3.10 6.94
C PHE A 369 -27.58 3.91 5.76
N GLY A 370 -27.11 5.13 5.52
CA GLY A 370 -27.52 5.93 4.37
C GLY A 370 -27.04 5.34 3.05
N ALA A 371 -25.78 4.89 3.00
CA ALA A 371 -25.20 4.22 1.84
C ALA A 371 -25.87 2.85 1.57
N MET A 372 -26.13 2.06 2.61
CA MET A 372 -26.84 0.78 2.52
C MET A 372 -28.26 0.93 1.97
N SER A 373 -28.90 2.09 2.17
CA SER A 373 -30.29 2.36 1.72
C SER A 373 -30.42 2.49 0.20
N VAL A 374 -29.30 2.66 -0.51
CA VAL A 374 -29.22 2.72 -1.97
C VAL A 374 -28.36 1.59 -2.55
N ALA A 375 -28.11 0.54 -1.77
CA ALA A 375 -27.37 -0.65 -2.20
C ALA A 375 -28.31 -1.86 -2.33
N GLU A 376 -27.84 -2.95 -2.95
CA GLU A 376 -28.61 -4.20 -3.02
C GLU A 376 -29.00 -4.68 -1.61
N SER A 377 -30.28 -5.01 -1.44
CA SER A 377 -30.86 -5.40 -0.14
C SER A 377 -30.50 -6.84 0.30
N GLY A 378 -29.96 -7.64 -0.62
CA GLY A 378 -29.52 -9.02 -0.41
C GLY A 378 -28.13 -9.14 0.25
N GLY A 379 -27.74 -10.37 0.59
CA GLY A 379 -26.40 -10.66 1.09
C GLY A 379 -26.03 -9.90 2.37
N PHE A 380 -25.08 -8.97 2.26
CA PHE A 380 -24.45 -8.22 3.36
C PHE A 380 -25.42 -7.37 4.18
N HIS A 381 -26.47 -6.83 3.55
CA HIS A 381 -27.34 -5.82 4.16
C HIS A 381 -28.63 -6.38 4.73
N LYS A 382 -28.89 -7.69 4.54
CA LYS A 382 -30.16 -8.32 4.92
C LYS A 382 -30.51 -8.13 6.41
N ALA A 383 -29.51 -8.18 7.30
CA ALA A 383 -29.72 -8.00 8.74
C ALA A 383 -30.11 -6.55 9.11
N PHE A 384 -29.80 -5.59 8.24
CA PHE A 384 -29.99 -4.16 8.48
C PHE A 384 -31.18 -3.56 7.72
N ALA A 385 -31.89 -4.37 6.91
CA ALA A 385 -33.07 -3.96 6.16
C ALA A 385 -34.12 -3.15 6.96
N PRO A 386 -34.35 -3.40 8.27
CA PRO A 386 -35.29 -2.59 9.07
C PRO A 386 -34.81 -1.15 9.38
N TYR A 387 -33.53 -0.84 9.23
CA TYR A 387 -32.92 0.44 9.65
C TYR A 387 -32.59 1.39 8.49
N VAL A 388 -32.70 0.90 7.26
CA VAL A 388 -32.39 1.66 6.04
C VAL A 388 -33.65 2.31 5.47
N PHE A 389 -33.52 3.47 4.83
CA PHE A 389 -34.64 4.07 4.11
C PHE A 389 -34.86 3.33 2.79
N LYS A 390 -36.09 3.40 2.26
CA LYS A 390 -36.45 2.68 1.03
C LYS A 390 -36.19 3.54 -0.20
N GLY A 391 -35.13 3.22 -0.95
CA GLY A 391 -34.98 3.65 -2.34
C GLY A 391 -35.89 2.87 -3.30
N ILE A 392 -35.82 3.21 -4.58
CA ILE A 392 -36.43 2.47 -5.68
C ILE A 392 -35.32 1.70 -6.40
N GLU A 393 -35.42 0.37 -6.40
CA GLU A 393 -34.48 -0.50 -7.12
C GLU A 393 -34.87 -0.60 -8.59
N ALA A 394 -33.89 -0.44 -9.47
CA ALA A 394 -34.02 -0.57 -10.91
C ALA A 394 -33.16 -1.73 -11.45
N PRO A 395 -33.57 -2.36 -12.56
CA PRO A 395 -32.77 -3.40 -13.19
C PRO A 395 -31.44 -2.84 -13.69
N LEU A 396 -30.36 -3.58 -13.44
CA LEU A 396 -29.07 -3.31 -14.05
C LEU A 396 -29.02 -3.94 -15.44
N VAL A 397 -28.71 -3.13 -16.46
CA VAL A 397 -28.54 -3.65 -17.83
C VAL A 397 -27.06 -3.92 -18.10
N THR A 398 -26.75 -5.20 -18.29
CA THR A 398 -25.39 -5.71 -18.40
C THR A 398 -25.35 -6.83 -19.45
N SER A 399 -24.20 -7.00 -20.12
CA SER A 399 -23.96 -8.14 -21.00
C SER A 399 -23.48 -9.39 -20.23
N HIS A 400 -23.51 -9.36 -18.90
CA HIS A 400 -22.99 -10.42 -18.06
C HIS A 400 -23.87 -11.68 -18.12
N PRO A 401 -23.34 -12.86 -18.50
CA PRO A 401 -24.12 -14.10 -18.68
C PRO A 401 -24.92 -14.54 -17.46
N SER A 402 -24.45 -14.29 -16.23
CA SER A 402 -25.21 -14.64 -15.01
C SER A 402 -26.44 -13.76 -14.76
N ARG A 403 -26.54 -12.63 -15.46
CA ARG A 403 -27.65 -11.66 -15.39
C ARG A 403 -28.43 -11.60 -16.71
N LEU A 404 -28.04 -12.40 -17.70
CA LEU A 404 -28.74 -12.56 -18.96
C LEU A 404 -29.48 -13.91 -18.98
N SER A 405 -30.80 -13.88 -19.15
CA SER A 405 -31.58 -15.06 -19.49
C SER A 405 -31.71 -15.27 -21.00
N GLU A 406 -31.57 -14.23 -21.86
CA GLU A 406 -31.66 -14.34 -23.33
C GLU A 406 -31.36 -13.02 -24.10
N GLY A 407 -30.11 -12.80 -24.54
CA GLY A 407 -29.75 -11.93 -25.69
C GLY A 407 -30.22 -10.46 -25.72
N SER A 408 -30.15 -9.82 -26.90
CA SER A 408 -30.43 -8.38 -27.12
C SER A 408 -31.82 -7.89 -26.68
N ARG A 409 -32.78 -8.81 -26.49
CA ARG A 409 -34.13 -8.51 -25.99
C ARG A 409 -34.13 -8.03 -24.53
N GLU A 410 -33.14 -8.43 -23.73
CA GLU A 410 -33.03 -8.01 -22.33
C GLU A 410 -32.53 -6.57 -22.18
N LEU A 411 -31.70 -6.09 -23.10
CA LEU A 411 -31.24 -4.69 -23.12
C LEU A 411 -32.42 -3.74 -23.35
N ASP A 412 -33.26 -4.02 -24.34
CA ASP A 412 -34.44 -3.20 -24.65
C ASP A 412 -35.48 -3.28 -23.54
N ALA A 413 -35.73 -4.48 -22.99
CA ALA A 413 -36.65 -4.65 -21.86
C ALA A 413 -36.16 -3.93 -20.59
N GLY A 414 -34.86 -3.95 -20.30
CA GLY A 414 -34.27 -3.23 -19.18
C GLY A 414 -34.36 -1.71 -19.35
N ARG A 415 -34.09 -1.18 -20.55
CA ARG A 415 -34.26 0.25 -20.87
C ARG A 415 -35.72 0.70 -20.75
N GLU A 416 -36.66 -0.12 -21.21
CA GLU A 416 -38.09 0.15 -21.10
C GLU A 416 -38.57 0.13 -19.63
N ARG A 417 -38.10 -0.83 -18.82
CA ARG A 417 -38.36 -0.84 -17.38
C ARG A 417 -37.83 0.42 -16.69
N LEU A 418 -36.58 0.79 -16.98
CA LEU A 418 -35.98 2.02 -16.43
C LEU A 418 -36.81 3.25 -16.80
N LYS A 419 -37.23 3.36 -18.07
CA LYS A 419 -38.08 4.46 -18.54
C LYS A 419 -39.38 4.55 -17.75
N ARG A 420 -40.09 3.43 -17.55
CA ARG A 420 -41.33 3.39 -16.75
C ARG A 420 -41.11 3.83 -15.31
N ILE A 421 -40.01 3.43 -14.69
CA ILE A 421 -39.68 3.88 -13.33
C ILE A 421 -39.55 5.41 -13.30
N PHE A 422 -38.91 6.03 -14.29
CA PHE A 422 -38.85 7.50 -14.39
C PHE A 422 -40.24 8.12 -14.64
N GLU A 423 -41.06 7.54 -15.52
CA GLU A 423 -42.42 8.03 -15.77
C GLU A 423 -43.31 7.97 -14.50
N GLU A 424 -43.17 6.91 -13.70
CA GLU A 424 -43.96 6.69 -12.49
C GLU A 424 -43.43 7.47 -11.27
N HIS A 425 -42.11 7.56 -11.11
CA HIS A 425 -41.49 8.00 -9.85
C HIS A 425 -40.65 9.27 -9.94
N ALA A 426 -40.38 9.85 -11.12
CA ALA A 426 -39.51 11.04 -11.22
C ALA A 426 -39.92 12.22 -10.35
N HIS A 427 -41.21 12.37 -10.07
CA HIS A 427 -41.76 13.43 -9.22
C HIS A 427 -41.34 13.31 -7.74
N GLU A 428 -40.97 12.11 -7.27
CA GLU A 428 -40.52 11.82 -5.90
C GLU A 428 -39.02 11.47 -5.82
N LEU A 429 -38.32 11.37 -6.96
CA LEU A 429 -36.89 11.10 -7.01
C LEU A 429 -36.06 12.37 -6.80
N ALA A 430 -35.22 12.35 -5.76
CA ALA A 430 -34.19 13.34 -5.49
C ALA A 430 -32.95 13.14 -6.38
N GLY A 431 -32.57 11.88 -6.59
CA GLY A 431 -31.43 11.51 -7.42
C GLY A 431 -31.41 10.04 -7.81
N ALA A 432 -30.57 9.71 -8.78
CA ALA A 432 -30.21 8.35 -9.17
C ALA A 432 -28.71 8.13 -8.92
N ILE A 433 -28.35 7.03 -8.27
CA ILE A 433 -26.96 6.69 -7.93
C ILE A 433 -26.51 5.42 -8.66
N ILE A 434 -25.30 5.44 -9.21
CA ILE A 434 -24.69 4.30 -9.91
C ILE A 434 -23.17 4.31 -9.78
N GLU A 435 -22.56 3.11 -9.68
CA GLU A 435 -21.14 2.90 -9.93
C GLU A 435 -20.91 2.87 -11.45
N PRO A 436 -20.34 3.91 -12.08
CA PRO A 436 -20.28 3.99 -13.54
C PRO A 436 -19.33 2.95 -14.14
N TRP A 437 -19.84 2.24 -15.14
CA TRP A 437 -19.25 1.13 -15.90
C TRP A 437 -19.03 -0.16 -15.11
N VAL A 438 -18.51 -0.10 -13.89
CA VAL A 438 -18.18 -1.31 -13.13
C VAL A 438 -18.80 -1.25 -11.74
N GLN A 439 -19.73 -2.17 -11.46
CA GLN A 439 -20.14 -2.50 -10.10
C GLN A 439 -19.11 -3.45 -9.48
N GLY A 440 -18.27 -2.92 -8.61
CA GLY A 440 -17.10 -3.65 -8.11
C GLY A 440 -17.51 -4.80 -7.19
N ALA A 441 -18.25 -4.48 -6.12
CA ALA A 441 -18.60 -5.47 -5.09
C ALA A 441 -19.62 -6.52 -5.57
N ALA A 442 -20.37 -6.23 -6.63
CA ALA A 442 -21.29 -7.16 -7.29
C ALA A 442 -20.60 -8.34 -8.00
N GLY A 443 -19.26 -8.41 -7.95
CA GLY A 443 -18.47 -9.33 -8.74
C GLY A 443 -17.96 -8.66 -10.02
N MET A 444 -17.48 -7.42 -9.96
CA MET A 444 -16.90 -6.71 -11.12
C MET A 444 -17.82 -6.70 -12.35
N ILE A 445 -19.12 -6.44 -12.16
CA ILE A 445 -20.12 -6.51 -13.24
C ILE A 445 -20.00 -5.27 -14.13
N PHE A 446 -19.80 -5.48 -15.43
CA PHE A 446 -19.66 -4.40 -16.40
C PHE A 446 -21.05 -4.06 -16.96
N GLN A 447 -21.43 -2.79 -16.93
CA GLN A 447 -22.67 -2.33 -17.55
C GLN A 447 -22.50 -2.03 -19.04
N ASP A 448 -23.62 -2.03 -19.77
CA ASP A 448 -23.67 -1.49 -21.13
C ASP A 448 -23.46 0.03 -21.13
N ILE A 449 -22.54 0.52 -21.96
CA ILE A 449 -22.17 1.95 -21.98
C ILE A 449 -23.29 2.82 -22.52
N ASP A 450 -24.07 2.31 -23.48
CA ASP A 450 -25.19 3.04 -24.05
C ASP A 450 -26.37 3.11 -23.09
N TRP A 451 -26.54 2.10 -22.23
CA TRP A 451 -27.46 2.16 -21.11
C TRP A 451 -27.07 3.23 -20.08
N LEU A 452 -25.78 3.36 -19.74
CA LEU A 452 -25.31 4.43 -18.85
C LEU A 452 -25.60 5.83 -19.43
N ARG A 453 -25.37 6.01 -20.73
CA ARG A 453 -25.74 7.24 -21.45
C ARG A 453 -27.25 7.49 -21.42
N TYR A 454 -28.04 6.43 -21.57
CA TYR A 454 -29.49 6.51 -21.50
C TYR A 454 -29.99 6.90 -20.11
N LEU A 455 -29.43 6.35 -19.04
CA LEU A 455 -29.71 6.75 -17.66
C LEU A 455 -29.41 8.24 -17.44
N ALA A 456 -28.24 8.71 -17.86
CA ALA A 456 -27.86 10.13 -17.72
C ALA A 456 -28.83 11.05 -18.46
N LYS A 457 -29.28 10.64 -19.65
CA LYS A 457 -30.31 11.36 -20.42
C LYS A 457 -31.65 11.42 -19.67
N LEU A 458 -32.11 10.30 -19.11
CA LEU A 458 -33.35 10.26 -18.32
C LEU A 458 -33.27 11.15 -17.08
N CYS A 459 -32.15 11.12 -16.36
CA CYS A 459 -31.91 12.01 -15.21
C CYS A 459 -32.08 13.49 -15.58
N THR A 460 -31.45 13.89 -16.69
CA THR A 460 -31.56 15.26 -17.24
C THR A 460 -33.00 15.60 -17.63
N GLN A 461 -33.68 14.73 -18.39
CA GLN A 461 -35.03 14.96 -18.89
C GLN A 461 -36.07 15.10 -17.77
N HIS A 462 -35.90 14.35 -16.69
CA HIS A 462 -36.86 14.24 -15.60
C HIS A 462 -36.49 15.07 -14.36
N LYS A 463 -35.42 15.89 -14.43
CA LYS A 463 -34.91 16.68 -13.29
C LYS A 463 -34.67 15.81 -12.06
N VAL A 464 -33.86 14.78 -12.24
CA VAL A 464 -33.37 13.89 -11.18
C VAL A 464 -31.86 14.01 -11.19
N PHE A 465 -31.24 14.34 -10.06
CA PHE A 465 -29.78 14.48 -10.00
C PHE A 465 -29.09 13.13 -10.24
N LEU A 466 -28.09 13.10 -11.11
CA LEU A 466 -27.25 11.93 -11.30
C LEU A 466 -26.06 11.98 -10.33
N ILE A 467 -25.91 10.92 -9.54
CA ILE A 467 -24.81 10.71 -8.59
C ILE A 467 -23.94 9.57 -9.13
N LEU A 468 -22.67 9.86 -9.38
CA LEU A 468 -21.70 8.84 -9.80
C LEU A 468 -20.81 8.45 -8.63
N ASP A 469 -20.89 7.17 -8.27
CA ASP A 469 -19.99 6.57 -7.29
C ASP A 469 -18.71 6.07 -7.97
N GLU A 470 -17.72 6.95 -8.08
CA GLU A 470 -16.40 6.62 -8.60
C GLU A 470 -15.38 6.35 -7.49
N VAL A 471 -15.85 5.89 -6.33
CA VAL A 471 -14.98 5.44 -5.24
C VAL A 471 -14.07 4.30 -5.70
N PHE A 472 -14.55 3.41 -6.58
CA PHE A 472 -13.75 2.32 -7.15
C PHE A 472 -13.12 2.66 -8.51
N THR A 473 -13.92 3.21 -9.43
CA THR A 473 -13.55 3.36 -10.85
C THR A 473 -12.75 4.63 -11.15
N GLY A 474 -12.81 5.62 -10.25
CA GLY A 474 -12.15 6.89 -10.43
C GLY A 474 -10.62 6.80 -10.35
N LEU A 475 -9.99 7.91 -10.75
CA LEU A 475 -8.55 8.12 -10.67
C LEU A 475 -7.78 7.01 -11.42
N GLY A 476 -8.01 6.89 -12.73
CA GLY A 476 -7.16 6.08 -13.60
C GLY A 476 -7.45 4.59 -13.65
N ARG A 477 -8.20 4.02 -12.70
CA ARG A 477 -8.43 2.57 -12.57
C ARG A 477 -8.94 1.94 -13.87
N ILE A 478 -9.86 2.62 -14.52
CA ILE A 478 -10.52 2.15 -15.75
C ILE A 478 -9.77 2.57 -17.03
N GLY A 479 -8.54 3.10 -16.98
CA GLY A 479 -7.85 3.57 -18.19
C GLY A 479 -8.29 4.96 -18.68
N ASP A 480 -8.95 5.72 -17.82
CA ASP A 480 -9.19 7.16 -17.95
C ASP A 480 -9.22 7.77 -16.54
N SER A 481 -9.17 9.10 -16.42
CA SER A 481 -9.22 9.78 -15.11
C SER A 481 -10.48 9.40 -14.34
N PHE A 482 -11.61 9.23 -15.04
CA PHE A 482 -12.90 8.80 -14.49
C PHE A 482 -13.67 7.96 -15.51
N ALA A 483 -14.47 7.00 -15.04
CA ALA A 483 -15.34 6.17 -15.88
C ALA A 483 -16.37 7.01 -16.64
N PHE A 484 -16.93 8.06 -16.03
CA PHE A 484 -17.89 8.94 -16.69
C PHE A 484 -17.32 9.64 -17.92
N LYS A 485 -16.02 9.98 -17.88
CA LYS A 485 -15.31 10.59 -19.01
C LYS A 485 -15.15 9.58 -20.14
N ARG A 486 -14.67 8.38 -19.83
CA ARG A 486 -14.53 7.29 -20.81
C ARG A 486 -15.88 6.88 -21.41
N ALA A 487 -16.96 6.99 -20.62
CA ALA A 487 -18.34 6.75 -21.04
C ALA A 487 -18.94 7.88 -21.91
N GLY A 488 -18.42 9.10 -21.81
CA GLY A 488 -18.98 10.28 -22.47
C GLY A 488 -20.31 10.72 -21.85
N ILE A 489 -20.45 10.61 -20.52
CA ILE A 489 -21.60 11.13 -19.76
C ILE A 489 -21.17 12.28 -18.84
N THR A 490 -22.13 12.96 -18.24
CA THR A 490 -21.90 13.96 -17.17
C THR A 490 -22.83 13.65 -16.00
N ALA A 491 -22.59 14.25 -14.83
CA ALA A 491 -23.40 14.08 -13.63
C ALA A 491 -23.43 15.35 -12.79
N ASP A 492 -24.28 15.34 -11.77
CA ASP A 492 -24.46 16.47 -10.85
C ASP A 492 -23.60 16.33 -9.58
N ILE A 493 -23.36 15.07 -9.16
CA ILE A 493 -22.55 14.73 -7.99
C ILE A 493 -21.59 13.58 -8.33
N LEU A 494 -20.35 13.68 -7.83
CA LEU A 494 -19.31 12.65 -8.01
C LEU A 494 -18.67 12.30 -6.65
N CYS A 495 -18.67 11.02 -6.29
CA CYS A 495 -18.07 10.51 -5.06
C CYS A 495 -16.71 9.86 -5.34
N LEU A 496 -15.69 10.20 -4.54
CA LEU A 496 -14.31 9.71 -4.68
C LEU A 496 -13.75 9.27 -3.31
N ALA A 497 -12.96 8.19 -3.28
CA ALA A 497 -12.14 7.79 -2.13
C ALA A 497 -10.99 6.87 -2.61
N LYS A 498 -10.70 5.77 -1.90
CA LYS A 498 -9.73 4.70 -2.27
C LYS A 498 -8.41 5.23 -2.87
N GLY A 499 -8.29 5.21 -4.20
CA GLY A 499 -7.10 5.66 -4.94
C GLY A 499 -6.73 7.12 -4.72
N LEU A 500 -7.62 7.94 -4.15
CA LEU A 500 -7.40 9.36 -3.85
C LEU A 500 -6.11 9.62 -3.07
N THR A 501 -5.84 8.83 -2.03
CA THR A 501 -4.61 8.92 -1.22
C THR A 501 -3.57 7.85 -1.60
N GLY A 502 -3.82 7.12 -2.71
CA GLY A 502 -3.01 5.98 -3.10
C GLY A 502 -3.01 4.84 -2.08
N GLY A 503 -4.04 4.75 -1.23
CA GLY A 503 -4.18 3.73 -0.19
C GLY A 503 -3.42 4.01 1.11
N ASN A 504 -2.92 5.23 1.34
CA ASN A 504 -2.11 5.56 2.52
C ASN A 504 -2.95 5.99 3.73
N LEU A 505 -4.00 6.79 3.51
CA LEU A 505 -4.81 7.39 4.58
C LEU A 505 -6.29 7.46 4.16
N PRO A 506 -7.25 7.35 5.09
CA PRO A 506 -8.65 7.60 4.80
C PRO A 506 -8.86 9.06 4.37
N LEU A 507 -9.49 9.23 3.21
CA LEU A 507 -10.02 10.51 2.73
C LEU A 507 -11.00 10.21 1.61
N ALA A 508 -12.10 10.95 1.60
CA ALA A 508 -13.06 10.94 0.51
C ALA A 508 -13.48 12.36 0.14
N ALA A 509 -13.99 12.51 -1.06
CA ALA A 509 -14.45 13.77 -1.61
C ALA A 509 -15.77 13.58 -2.36
N THR A 510 -16.71 14.48 -2.15
CA THR A 510 -17.96 14.58 -2.90
C THR A 510 -17.92 15.89 -3.67
N LEU A 511 -17.89 15.80 -4.99
CA LEU A 511 -17.89 16.93 -5.90
C LEU A 511 -19.33 17.22 -6.34
N CYS A 512 -19.71 18.50 -6.45
CA CYS A 512 -21.02 18.88 -6.95
C CYS A 512 -20.95 20.11 -7.88
N THR A 513 -22.04 20.33 -8.60
CA THR A 513 -22.27 21.51 -9.46
C THR A 513 -22.60 22.75 -8.64
N ASP A 514 -22.46 23.93 -9.26
CA ASP A 514 -22.92 25.19 -8.68
C ASP A 514 -24.43 25.17 -8.43
N GLU A 515 -25.20 24.52 -9.32
CA GLU A 515 -26.65 24.38 -9.18
C GLU A 515 -27.04 23.80 -7.81
N ILE A 516 -26.32 22.76 -7.36
CA ILE A 516 -26.53 22.15 -6.04
C ILE A 516 -26.03 23.08 -4.94
N PHE A 517 -24.80 23.59 -5.05
CA PHE A 517 -24.20 24.43 -4.02
C PHE A 517 -25.02 25.69 -3.71
N GLU A 518 -25.49 26.38 -4.75
CA GLU A 518 -26.28 27.61 -4.64
C GLU A 518 -27.61 27.38 -3.89
N ALA A 519 -28.17 26.17 -3.96
CA ALA A 519 -29.39 25.84 -3.22
C ALA A 519 -29.20 25.79 -1.69
N PHE A 520 -27.97 25.81 -1.18
CA PHE A 520 -27.65 25.87 0.25
C PHE A 520 -27.24 27.28 0.71
N LEU A 521 -27.15 28.25 -0.20
CA LEU A 521 -26.81 29.64 0.15
C LEU A 521 -28.08 30.37 0.60
N ASP A 522 -28.16 30.64 1.90
CA ASP A 522 -29.28 31.35 2.52
C ASP A 522 -28.82 32.05 3.81
N ASP A 523 -29.56 33.08 4.22
CA ASP A 523 -29.35 33.74 5.51
C ASP A 523 -29.80 32.85 6.69
N ASP A 524 -30.76 31.95 6.46
CA ASP A 524 -31.14 30.91 7.41
C ASP A 524 -30.12 29.78 7.43
N ARG A 525 -29.31 29.76 8.50
CA ARG A 525 -28.30 28.72 8.76
C ARG A 525 -28.87 27.30 8.76
N SER A 526 -30.15 27.09 9.00
CA SER A 526 -30.78 25.77 8.97
C SER A 526 -30.78 25.14 7.56
N LYS A 527 -30.65 25.97 6.51
CA LYS A 527 -30.58 25.53 5.11
C LYS A 527 -29.18 25.11 4.67
N ALA A 528 -28.15 25.36 5.47
CA ALA A 528 -26.80 24.88 5.19
C ALA A 528 -26.74 23.34 5.22
N LEU A 529 -25.72 22.77 4.57
CA LEU A 529 -25.45 21.34 4.67
C LEU A 529 -24.82 21.05 6.04
N LEU A 530 -25.66 20.74 7.03
CA LEU A 530 -25.23 20.44 8.40
C LEU A 530 -24.71 19.00 8.52
N HIS A 531 -23.64 18.72 7.78
CA HIS A 531 -22.90 17.46 7.78
C HIS A 531 -21.42 17.77 8.01
N GLY A 532 -20.73 16.96 8.80
CA GLY A 532 -19.30 17.07 9.00
C GLY A 532 -18.77 15.95 9.89
N HIS A 533 -17.49 15.65 9.74
CA HIS A 533 -16.77 14.72 10.59
C HIS A 533 -15.62 15.45 11.28
N THR A 534 -15.16 14.91 12.41
CA THR A 534 -14.02 15.47 13.16
C THR A 534 -12.77 15.61 12.27
N PHE A 535 -12.55 14.66 11.35
CA PHE A 535 -11.39 14.65 10.45
C PHE A 535 -11.67 15.16 9.04
N THR A 536 -12.82 15.81 8.81
CA THR A 536 -13.14 16.46 7.52
C THR A 536 -11.95 17.30 7.06
N ALA A 537 -11.47 16.99 5.84
CA ALA A 537 -10.30 17.62 5.22
C ALA A 537 -9.03 17.54 6.07
N ASN A 538 -8.71 16.38 6.66
CA ASN A 538 -7.46 16.21 7.41
C ASN A 538 -6.24 16.63 6.57
N PRO A 539 -5.39 17.58 7.04
CA PRO A 539 -4.34 18.16 6.22
C PRO A 539 -3.29 17.14 5.78
N ILE A 540 -2.99 16.14 6.62
CA ILE A 540 -2.03 15.06 6.30
C ILE A 540 -2.58 14.18 5.18
N ALA A 541 -3.87 13.81 5.26
CA ALA A 541 -4.53 13.03 4.21
C ALA A 541 -4.64 13.83 2.91
N CYS A 542 -4.93 15.14 2.98
CA CYS A 542 -4.93 16.03 1.81
C CYS A 542 -3.55 16.13 1.16
N ALA A 543 -2.46 16.23 1.93
CA ALA A 543 -1.10 16.25 1.40
C ALA A 543 -0.71 14.91 0.74
N ALA A 544 -1.13 13.78 1.33
CA ALA A 544 -0.97 12.47 0.71
C ALA A 544 -1.74 12.38 -0.63
N ALA A 545 -2.98 12.89 -0.68
CA ALA A 545 -3.78 12.92 -1.90
C ALA A 545 -3.17 13.81 -3.00
N LEU A 546 -2.67 15.01 -2.65
CA LEU A 546 -1.96 15.88 -3.59
C LEU A 546 -0.76 15.17 -4.23
N THR A 547 0.05 14.51 -3.39
CA THR A 547 1.21 13.75 -3.87
C THR A 547 0.79 12.55 -4.73
N SER A 548 -0.30 11.88 -4.36
CA SER A 548 -0.90 10.81 -5.17
C SER A 548 -1.28 11.33 -6.56
N LEU A 549 -2.01 12.45 -6.65
CA LEU A 549 -2.42 13.07 -7.92
C LEU A 549 -1.22 13.52 -8.77
N ASP A 550 -0.13 13.97 -8.16
CA ASP A 550 1.11 14.28 -8.88
C ASP A 550 1.72 13.02 -9.50
N LEU A 551 1.80 11.91 -8.74
CA LEU A 551 2.29 10.62 -9.23
C LEU A 551 1.41 10.05 -10.35
N TYR A 552 0.09 10.19 -10.26
CA TYR A 552 -0.84 9.81 -11.32
C TYR A 552 -0.50 10.45 -12.66
N ARG A 553 -0.17 11.74 -12.63
CA ARG A 553 0.22 12.51 -13.82
C ARG A 553 1.64 12.18 -14.29
N GLU A 554 2.60 12.20 -13.36
CA GLU A 554 4.03 12.08 -13.67
C GLU A 554 4.42 10.69 -14.18
N LEU A 555 3.74 9.65 -13.70
CA LEU A 555 3.98 8.25 -14.11
C LEU A 555 3.02 7.78 -15.22
N ASP A 556 2.17 8.67 -15.75
CA ASP A 556 1.10 8.36 -16.70
C ASP A 556 0.31 7.09 -16.31
N LEU A 557 -0.24 7.08 -15.08
CA LEU A 557 -0.92 5.88 -14.57
C LEU A 557 -2.20 5.56 -15.34
N VAL A 558 -2.78 6.54 -16.03
CA VAL A 558 -3.90 6.33 -16.97
C VAL A 558 -3.44 5.55 -18.19
N GLY A 559 -2.35 5.97 -18.84
CA GLY A 559 -1.73 5.24 -19.94
C GLY A 559 -1.29 3.84 -19.51
N ARG A 560 -0.71 3.72 -18.32
CA ARG A 560 -0.33 2.42 -17.74
C ARG A 560 -1.53 1.50 -17.56
N ALA A 561 -2.66 1.97 -17.05
CA ALA A 561 -3.88 1.18 -16.95
C ALA A 561 -4.39 0.67 -18.31
N ARG A 562 -4.23 1.44 -19.40
CA ARG A 562 -4.54 0.98 -20.77
C ARG A 562 -3.58 -0.10 -21.27
N SER A 563 -2.30 -0.01 -20.91
CA SER A 563 -1.32 -1.06 -21.19
C SER A 563 -1.66 -2.36 -20.43
N ILE A 564 -2.04 -2.26 -19.16
CA ILE A 564 -2.53 -3.39 -18.36
C ILE A 564 -3.77 -4.01 -19.00
N GLU A 565 -4.75 -3.20 -19.42
CA GLU A 565 -5.96 -3.65 -20.12
C GLU A 565 -5.61 -4.49 -21.36
N THR A 566 -4.63 -4.05 -22.14
CA THR A 566 -4.15 -4.79 -23.32
C THR A 566 -3.61 -6.17 -22.93
N GLN A 567 -2.77 -6.24 -21.89
CA GLN A 567 -2.19 -7.50 -21.42
C GLN A 567 -3.23 -8.45 -20.82
N PHE A 568 -4.22 -7.93 -20.08
CA PHE A 568 -5.33 -8.74 -19.59
C PHE A 568 -6.15 -9.33 -20.73
N ASN A 569 -6.47 -8.55 -21.76
CA ASN A 569 -7.21 -9.08 -22.91
C ASN A 569 -6.42 -10.17 -23.67
N LEU A 570 -5.11 -9.98 -23.86
CA LEU A 570 -4.24 -11.01 -24.45
C LEU A 570 -4.21 -12.29 -23.59
N TRP A 571 -4.13 -12.15 -22.27
CA TRP A 571 -4.17 -13.30 -21.35
C TRP A 571 -5.51 -14.02 -21.38
N ILE A 572 -6.64 -13.28 -21.40
CA ILE A 572 -7.98 -13.85 -21.55
C ILE A 572 -8.06 -14.66 -22.84
N ASP A 573 -7.62 -14.11 -23.97
CA ASP A 573 -7.68 -14.80 -25.25
C ASP A 573 -6.84 -16.08 -25.30
N ALA A 574 -5.68 -16.07 -24.64
CA ALA A 574 -4.81 -17.24 -24.53
C ALA A 574 -5.37 -18.33 -23.61
N GLU A 575 -6.01 -17.95 -22.50
CA GLU A 575 -6.30 -18.89 -21.40
C GLU A 575 -7.78 -19.25 -21.24
N LYS A 576 -8.72 -18.48 -21.78
CA LYS A 576 -10.16 -18.66 -21.52
C LYS A 576 -10.68 -20.07 -21.76
N THR A 577 -10.23 -20.72 -22.84
CA THR A 577 -10.65 -22.09 -23.17
C THR A 577 -9.94 -23.12 -22.28
N ALA A 578 -8.62 -23.00 -22.12
CA ALA A 578 -7.82 -23.96 -21.37
C ALA A 578 -8.10 -23.95 -19.86
N LEU A 579 -8.52 -22.79 -19.34
CA LEU A 579 -8.91 -22.59 -17.95
C LEU A 579 -10.44 -22.50 -17.78
N GLU A 580 -11.21 -22.85 -18.82
CA GLU A 580 -12.69 -22.75 -18.93
C GLU A 580 -13.28 -21.57 -18.14
N LEU A 581 -12.76 -20.37 -18.41
CA LEU A 581 -13.18 -19.15 -17.73
C LEU A 581 -14.61 -18.78 -18.16
N ILE A 582 -15.49 -18.51 -17.19
CA ILE A 582 -16.84 -18.03 -17.46
C ILE A 582 -16.81 -16.49 -17.44
N SER A 583 -17.46 -15.88 -18.45
CA SER A 583 -17.54 -14.43 -18.66
C SER A 583 -16.26 -13.63 -18.37
N PRO A 584 -15.09 -14.02 -18.90
CA PRO A 584 -13.86 -13.28 -18.68
C PRO A 584 -13.99 -11.86 -19.26
N ARG A 585 -13.57 -10.88 -18.48
CA ARG A 585 -13.71 -9.46 -18.81
C ARG A 585 -12.55 -8.64 -18.24
N ALA A 586 -12.15 -7.62 -18.98
CA ALA A 586 -11.12 -6.69 -18.55
C ALA A 586 -11.42 -5.25 -19.01
N ILE A 587 -11.12 -4.29 -18.14
CA ILE A 587 -11.13 -2.85 -18.45
C ILE A 587 -10.13 -2.14 -17.55
N GLY A 588 -9.27 -1.29 -18.10
CA GLY A 588 -8.15 -0.69 -17.40
C GLY A 588 -7.34 -1.75 -16.63
N ALA A 589 -7.09 -1.47 -15.37
CA ALA A 589 -6.42 -2.38 -14.45
C ALA A 589 -7.41 -3.23 -13.63
N ILE A 590 -8.42 -3.78 -14.29
CA ILE A 590 -9.41 -4.72 -13.73
C ILE A 590 -9.50 -5.93 -14.65
N LEU A 591 -9.26 -7.12 -14.11
CA LEU A 591 -9.55 -8.42 -14.72
C LEU A 591 -10.51 -9.18 -13.81
N ALA A 592 -11.54 -9.80 -14.38
CA ALA A 592 -12.46 -10.67 -13.64
C ALA A 592 -13.03 -11.79 -14.50
N PHE A 593 -13.41 -12.89 -13.85
CA PHE A 593 -14.09 -14.04 -14.45
C PHE A 593 -14.71 -14.90 -13.35
N GLU A 594 -15.67 -15.75 -13.71
CA GLU A 594 -16.27 -16.73 -12.80
C GLU A 594 -15.67 -18.13 -12.98
N LEU A 595 -15.65 -18.88 -11.88
CA LEU A 595 -15.26 -20.31 -11.87
C LEU A 595 -16.45 -21.27 -11.93
N GLY A 596 -17.69 -20.76 -11.93
CA GLY A 596 -18.91 -21.54 -11.91
C GLY A 596 -20.11 -20.72 -11.46
N ALA A 597 -21.31 -21.32 -11.52
CA ALA A 597 -22.50 -20.76 -10.92
C ALA A 597 -22.42 -20.84 -9.39
N GLY A 598 -22.65 -19.74 -8.68
CA GLY A 598 -22.57 -19.70 -7.22
C GLY A 598 -22.86 -18.30 -6.66
N ASP A 599 -23.20 -18.25 -5.37
CA ASP A 599 -23.40 -17.00 -4.63
C ASP A 599 -22.11 -16.55 -3.92
N TYR A 600 -22.20 -15.51 -3.09
CA TYR A 600 -21.07 -15.00 -2.30
C TYR A 600 -20.40 -16.07 -1.39
N PHE A 601 -21.12 -17.14 -1.02
CA PHE A 601 -20.65 -18.17 -0.10
C PHE A 601 -20.03 -19.38 -0.81
N HIS A 602 -19.76 -19.28 -2.11
CA HIS A 602 -19.12 -20.33 -2.90
C HIS A 602 -17.76 -20.76 -2.30
N SER A 603 -17.43 -22.06 -2.34
CA SER A 603 -16.19 -22.61 -1.74
C SER A 603 -14.89 -22.00 -2.29
N ALA A 604 -14.94 -21.50 -3.53
CA ALA A 604 -13.88 -20.71 -4.15
C ALA A 604 -13.47 -19.48 -3.32
N ALA A 605 -14.37 -18.95 -2.47
CA ALA A 605 -14.15 -17.79 -1.60
C ALA A 605 -12.90 -17.92 -0.73
N TYR A 606 -12.61 -19.13 -0.24
CA TYR A 606 -11.45 -19.39 0.62
C TYR A 606 -10.34 -20.15 -0.12
N ARG A 607 -10.71 -21.06 -1.03
CA ARG A 607 -9.74 -21.95 -1.66
C ARG A 607 -8.84 -21.25 -2.68
N ILE A 608 -9.38 -20.31 -3.46
CA ILE A 608 -8.59 -19.56 -4.44
C ILE A 608 -7.57 -18.64 -3.77
N PRO A 609 -7.92 -17.84 -2.73
CA PRO A 609 -6.92 -17.07 -1.98
C PRO A 609 -5.83 -17.94 -1.34
N GLU A 610 -6.19 -19.10 -0.78
CA GLU A 610 -5.24 -20.04 -0.18
C GLU A 610 -4.22 -20.57 -1.20
N LEU A 611 -4.72 -21.06 -2.35
CA LEU A 611 -3.87 -21.52 -3.44
C LEU A 611 -3.05 -20.37 -4.05
N GLY A 612 -3.67 -19.19 -4.20
CA GLY A 612 -2.99 -17.98 -4.65
C GLY A 612 -1.77 -17.66 -3.81
N ARG A 613 -1.90 -17.72 -2.47
CA ARG A 613 -0.78 -17.51 -1.55
C ARG A 613 0.35 -18.50 -1.77
N LYS A 614 0.04 -19.79 -1.97
CA LYS A 614 1.03 -20.83 -2.30
C LYS A 614 1.81 -20.50 -3.59
N HIS A 615 1.17 -19.81 -4.53
CA HIS A 615 1.77 -19.36 -5.78
C HIS A 615 2.29 -17.92 -5.74
N GLY A 616 2.39 -17.29 -4.57
CA GLY A 616 2.95 -15.95 -4.39
C GLY A 616 1.98 -14.79 -4.65
N LEU A 617 0.67 -15.03 -4.64
CA LEU A 617 -0.36 -14.01 -4.82
C LEU A 617 -1.16 -13.77 -3.54
N LEU A 618 -1.45 -12.50 -3.23
CA LEU A 618 -2.53 -12.14 -2.35
C LEU A 618 -3.79 -11.89 -3.19
N LEU A 619 -4.64 -12.91 -3.27
CA LEU A 619 -5.91 -12.86 -3.99
C LEU A 619 -7.09 -12.66 -3.04
N ARG A 620 -8.16 -12.10 -3.60
CA ARG A 620 -9.50 -12.08 -3.02
C ARG A 620 -10.50 -12.46 -4.11
N THR A 621 -11.66 -12.94 -3.69
CA THR A 621 -12.76 -13.31 -4.57
C THR A 621 -14.04 -12.64 -4.08
N LEU A 622 -15.05 -12.60 -4.96
CA LEU A 622 -16.41 -12.14 -4.67
C LEU A 622 -17.35 -13.29 -5.03
N GLY A 623 -17.62 -14.18 -4.08
CA GLY A 623 -18.30 -15.45 -4.36
C GLY A 623 -17.50 -16.31 -5.33
N SER A 624 -18.12 -16.69 -6.45
CA SER A 624 -17.46 -17.43 -7.53
C SER A 624 -16.62 -16.55 -8.46
N THR A 625 -16.66 -15.23 -8.31
CA THR A 625 -15.88 -14.30 -9.13
C THR A 625 -14.45 -14.18 -8.60
N VAL A 626 -13.49 -14.53 -9.44
CA VAL A 626 -12.07 -14.22 -9.22
C VAL A 626 -11.76 -12.90 -9.91
N TYR A 627 -11.03 -12.02 -9.24
CA TYR A 627 -10.58 -10.77 -9.82
C TYR A 627 -9.09 -10.53 -9.57
N PHE A 628 -8.49 -9.76 -10.48
CA PHE A 628 -7.11 -9.29 -10.40
C PHE A 628 -7.10 -7.79 -10.69
N VAL A 629 -6.81 -7.00 -9.64
CA VAL A 629 -6.82 -5.54 -9.64
C VAL A 629 -5.50 -5.09 -8.99
N PRO A 630 -4.40 -4.97 -9.76
CA PRO A 630 -3.09 -4.67 -9.20
C PRO A 630 -2.94 -3.16 -8.93
N PRO A 631 -1.92 -2.73 -8.16
CA PRO A 631 -1.42 -1.38 -8.23
C PRO A 631 -1.12 -0.99 -9.68
N LEU A 632 -1.42 0.25 -10.06
CA LEU A 632 -1.19 0.73 -11.43
C LEU A 632 0.30 0.78 -11.76
N VAL A 633 1.16 0.97 -10.76
CA VAL A 633 2.63 1.01 -10.91
C VAL A 633 3.28 -0.37 -11.13
N ILE A 634 2.51 -1.46 -11.14
CA ILE A 634 3.04 -2.81 -11.41
C ILE A 634 3.82 -2.81 -12.72
N SER A 635 5.00 -3.44 -12.76
CA SER A 635 5.77 -3.54 -14.01
C SER A 635 5.16 -4.58 -14.96
N ASP A 636 5.56 -4.61 -16.22
CA ASP A 636 5.11 -5.64 -17.16
C ASP A 636 5.64 -7.03 -16.77
N GLU A 637 6.86 -7.09 -16.22
CA GLU A 637 7.45 -8.33 -15.67
C GLU A 637 6.65 -8.83 -14.47
N GLU A 638 6.39 -7.97 -13.48
CA GLU A 638 5.60 -8.31 -12.29
C GLU A 638 4.16 -8.72 -12.65
N LEU A 639 3.56 -8.07 -13.65
CA LEU A 639 2.23 -8.41 -14.15
C LEU A 639 2.23 -9.80 -14.82
N GLY A 640 3.23 -10.09 -15.66
CA GLY A 640 3.42 -11.41 -16.27
C GLY A 640 3.58 -12.51 -15.22
N GLU A 641 4.46 -12.32 -14.24
CA GLU A 641 4.63 -13.25 -13.10
C GLU A 641 3.33 -13.47 -12.33
N GLY A 642 2.56 -12.39 -12.14
CA GLY A 642 1.27 -12.41 -11.46
C GLY A 642 0.23 -13.26 -12.20
N LEU A 643 0.13 -13.06 -13.52
CA LEU A 643 -0.79 -13.79 -14.39
C LEU A 643 -0.41 -15.27 -14.53
N ASP A 644 0.88 -15.60 -14.57
CA ASP A 644 1.36 -16.99 -14.55
C ASP A 644 1.05 -17.67 -13.21
N SER A 645 1.18 -16.94 -12.10
CA SER A 645 0.82 -17.42 -10.78
C SER A 645 -0.69 -17.62 -10.63
N LEU A 646 -1.49 -16.75 -11.24
CA LEU A 646 -2.95 -16.91 -11.32
C LEU A 646 -3.30 -18.17 -12.11
N LYS A 647 -2.68 -18.37 -13.27
CA LYS A 647 -2.86 -19.58 -14.09
C LYS A 647 -2.53 -20.86 -13.32
N ARG A 648 -1.41 -20.89 -12.59
CA ARG A 648 -1.04 -22.04 -11.73
C ARG A 648 -2.08 -22.29 -10.63
N THR A 649 -2.53 -21.23 -9.99
CA THR A 649 -3.60 -21.27 -8.96
C THR A 649 -4.88 -21.91 -9.51
N LEU A 650 -5.32 -21.47 -10.69
CA LEU A 650 -6.54 -21.97 -11.34
C LEU A 650 -6.42 -23.42 -11.78
N LYS A 651 -5.27 -23.83 -12.33
CA LYS A 651 -5.01 -25.22 -12.70
C LYS A 651 -5.04 -26.15 -11.47
N GLU A 652 -4.41 -25.74 -10.36
CA GLU A 652 -4.43 -26.53 -9.13
C GLU A 652 -5.84 -26.60 -8.52
N TYR A 653 -6.60 -25.51 -8.58
CA TYR A 653 -8.00 -25.51 -8.11
C TYR A 653 -8.84 -26.56 -8.85
N ARG A 654 -8.75 -26.58 -10.19
CA ARG A 654 -9.46 -27.52 -11.09
C ARG A 654 -8.95 -28.95 -11.08
N ALA A 655 -7.70 -29.18 -10.69
CA ALA A 655 -7.20 -30.55 -10.52
C ALA A 655 -7.84 -31.25 -9.31
N ASN A 656 -8.37 -30.46 -8.37
CA ASN A 656 -8.92 -30.94 -7.10
C ASN A 656 -10.46 -30.87 -7.02
N HIS A 657 -11.15 -30.36 -8.05
CA HIS A 657 -12.60 -30.18 -8.15
C HIS A 657 -13.03 -30.41 -9.59
#